data_AF-A0A969QBF9-F1
#
_entry.id   AF-A0A969QBF9-F1
#
_cell.length_a   1.000
_cell.length_b   1.000
_cell.length_c   1.000
_cell.angle_alpha   90.00
_cell.angle_beta   90.00
_cell.angle_gamma   90.00
#
_symmetry.space_group_name_H-M   'P 1'
#
loop_
_entity.id
_entity.type
_entity.pdbx_description
1 polymer ?
#
loop_
_entity_poly.entity_id
_entity_poly.type
_entity_poly.pdbx_seq_one_letter_code
_entity_poly.pdbx_strand_id
1 'polypeptide(L)'
;MNDNKAKLSIPDSGQAISNLTFSNVQGVITDLSVRLDIQHNRTSDLDVFLTSPSGTKVELFTDVGGSGRNFTNTLLYDSAPKSIVEGIAPFSNSYGFRPEVPLSSFAGENPNGVWKLEINDDEIGQIGTLNNWGINFSTNGVVTTDLMGADGQSSGNYTYNAGGTSSAAPLVSGEIALMLEANPTLTRRDIQHILVNTAKQNDTFNIDWQKNGAGYNINDKYGFGAIDVAAAVEKAKTWMPVGAEIAIRSPEMLVNEAIPDASETGIDRTISFDKDITVEWAEVMFDATHTFRGDLNVSLISPAGTESVLTRQNDDFGDNFSKWVFTSARNWGESAVGDWKLKVSDGVTEEIGTWNAWQLSLFGTKPTVSLVATDPDATEGEDPGEFTISRSGNTKLPLTVNYLMKAANNWSSPEAINGTDYNSLTGSVTIPAGQSSVKIPIQTIEDAEVEWTEEIGMHLKPDDAYQIGVANSDMVKLWDNETPEIRLYAEWYSGKIDDYQKKNYVSESGNSAFVRFLRLGSLATDLTVNYSLSGTATSGTDYEAMSGSIVISKGDNDVDLSFKGAIDDNLVEGEETVILSVTPDANYKINDGSRSITTTIWDNDDKPTVSIVATDNTASEYGDPGQFTITRTGSTANPLTVDYWVEPVWEPRAKNGIDYQFLADKIVIPAGASSVTINVVPIDDSESESQELVRLLFKQSSQYAIAKDEGAEVTIIDNDNPTVEWKRQSEISSAGYDSSSGIAVDRAGNIYTAGRTSGNLAGSNLGIYDAWISKYNSAGELIWQRQTGTTGYDAASSLAVDNDGNAYAIGWTDGNGGNSSDRIAWISKFDSNGNEIWKKQLGTSDYDVSKGAISIGSDGSLYIVGRTNNNLPGISQGSTDAWVAKYDSNGNRIWVKQIGTAAWDEAKSVASDSDGNIYIAGSTKGNLGGTNAGDADAWLAKYDSIGNQVWKQQIGTIAEDEAFGVAVTNNGYVYLSGHTQNKLGDNFSGNIHEWTGEFDIMREALYTNDKSKLGGIYYGSADAWVAQFDAVTGVLKWKRQLGTSAYDSATGVATDIHSNAYITGRTRGQVADTYSGGDDAWVAKYNVNGALQWVRQLGTVGDDVSNGIAVSGAGVYIGGVTSGNVDGNNLGGDDAWIAKLS
;
A
#
# COMPACT_ATOMS: atom_id res chain seq x y z
N MET A 1 -8.17 -46.39 -38.21
CA MET A 1 -8.93 -47.21 -39.18
C MET A 1 -9.46 -48.46 -38.47
N ASN A 2 -10.59 -48.99 -38.91
CA ASN A 2 -11.23 -50.13 -38.25
C ASN A 2 -10.83 -51.44 -38.93
N ASP A 3 -9.54 -51.77 -38.89
CA ASP A 3 -8.94 -52.82 -39.73
C ASP A 3 -9.37 -54.26 -39.35
N ASN A 4 -10.31 -54.44 -38.41
CA ASN A 4 -10.73 -55.74 -37.88
C ASN A 4 -12.26 -55.99 -37.83
N LYS A 5 -13.10 -55.23 -38.57
CA LYS A 5 -14.53 -55.56 -38.71
C LYS A 5 -14.86 -56.19 -40.07
N ALA A 6 -15.81 -57.13 -40.09
CA ALA A 6 -16.33 -57.75 -41.30
C ALA A 6 -16.91 -56.70 -42.25
N LYS A 7 -16.69 -56.86 -43.57
CA LYS A 7 -17.23 -55.98 -44.61
C LYS A 7 -18.76 -55.87 -44.48
N LEU A 8 -19.30 -54.66 -44.62
CA LEU A 8 -20.73 -54.40 -44.45
C LEU A 8 -21.40 -54.29 -45.83
N SER A 9 -22.39 -55.12 -46.10
CA SER A 9 -23.18 -55.06 -47.34
C SER A 9 -24.05 -53.81 -47.38
N ILE A 10 -24.06 -53.12 -48.52
CA ILE A 10 -24.98 -52.02 -48.83
C ILE A 10 -26.10 -52.63 -49.68
N PRO A 11 -27.34 -52.71 -49.17
CA PRO A 11 -28.47 -53.30 -49.88
C PRO A 11 -28.99 -52.36 -50.98
N ASP A 12 -29.57 -52.95 -52.02
CA ASP A 12 -30.24 -52.25 -53.13
C ASP A 12 -31.44 -51.46 -52.62
N SER A 13 -31.57 -50.18 -52.98
CA SER A 13 -32.60 -49.26 -52.48
C SER A 13 -32.78 -49.35 -50.95
N GLY A 14 -31.69 -49.19 -50.21
CA GLY A 14 -31.67 -49.40 -48.77
C GLY A 14 -30.46 -48.80 -48.05
N GLN A 15 -30.47 -48.94 -46.71
CA GLN A 15 -29.48 -48.28 -45.84
C GLN A 15 -28.52 -49.29 -45.21
N ALA A 16 -27.24 -48.92 -45.17
CA ALA A 16 -26.20 -49.55 -44.36
C ALA A 16 -25.69 -48.58 -43.28
N ILE A 17 -25.56 -49.08 -42.04
CA ILE A 17 -25.04 -48.30 -40.90
C ILE A 17 -23.81 -48.98 -40.33
N SER A 18 -22.72 -48.23 -40.17
CA SER A 18 -21.51 -48.69 -39.49
C SER A 18 -21.12 -47.75 -38.36
N ASN A 19 -20.69 -48.32 -37.23
CA ASN A 19 -20.35 -47.56 -36.02
C ASN A 19 -18.87 -47.71 -35.63
N LEU A 20 -18.27 -46.58 -35.26
CA LEU A 20 -16.99 -46.49 -34.54
C LEU A 20 -17.20 -45.94 -33.14
N THR A 21 -16.46 -46.46 -32.17
CA THR A 21 -16.53 -45.98 -30.79
C THR A 21 -15.15 -45.50 -30.39
N PHE A 22 -15.07 -44.27 -29.89
CA PHE A 22 -13.85 -43.69 -29.36
C PHE A 22 -14.00 -43.49 -27.85
N SER A 23 -12.95 -43.80 -27.10
CA SER A 23 -12.89 -43.63 -25.65
C SER A 23 -11.51 -43.08 -25.29
N ASN A 24 -11.45 -42.21 -24.29
CA ASN A 24 -10.22 -41.60 -23.75
C ASN A 24 -9.47 -40.66 -24.71
N VAL A 25 -10.15 -40.09 -25.71
CA VAL A 25 -9.59 -39.01 -26.54
C VAL A 25 -9.68 -37.70 -25.74
N GLN A 26 -8.55 -37.04 -25.51
CA GLN A 26 -8.47 -35.81 -24.73
C GLN A 26 -8.77 -34.57 -25.59
N GLY A 27 -9.42 -33.56 -25.01
CA GLY A 27 -9.78 -32.30 -25.70
C GLY A 27 -11.07 -32.36 -26.53
N VAL A 28 -11.45 -31.21 -27.09
CA VAL A 28 -12.56 -31.06 -28.05
C VAL A 28 -12.04 -31.08 -29.48
N ILE A 29 -12.87 -31.49 -30.43
CA ILE A 29 -12.54 -31.55 -31.86
C ILE A 29 -12.19 -30.14 -32.36
N THR A 30 -11.02 -29.98 -32.95
CA THR A 30 -10.65 -28.77 -33.70
C THR A 30 -10.65 -28.98 -35.19
N ASP A 31 -10.35 -30.19 -35.64
CA ASP A 31 -10.41 -30.58 -37.04
C ASP A 31 -10.68 -32.09 -37.16
N LEU A 32 -11.18 -32.54 -38.30
CA LEU A 32 -11.60 -33.92 -38.53
C LEU A 32 -11.41 -34.32 -40.00
N SER A 33 -10.91 -35.53 -40.23
CA SER A 33 -10.89 -36.15 -41.57
C SER A 33 -11.52 -37.54 -41.57
N VAL A 34 -12.20 -37.88 -42.68
CA VAL A 34 -12.89 -39.17 -42.87
C VAL A 34 -12.27 -39.91 -44.04
N ARG A 35 -11.96 -41.20 -43.85
CA ARG A 35 -11.50 -42.09 -44.92
C ARG A 35 -12.56 -43.13 -45.23
N LEU A 36 -12.85 -43.36 -46.51
CA LEU A 36 -13.87 -44.28 -47.00
C LEU A 36 -13.32 -45.24 -48.07
N ASP A 37 -13.64 -46.52 -47.93
CA ASP A 37 -13.45 -47.56 -48.95
C ASP A 37 -14.77 -48.29 -49.18
N ILE A 38 -15.46 -47.94 -50.27
CA ILE A 38 -16.78 -48.45 -50.64
C ILE A 38 -16.69 -49.01 -52.06
N GLN A 39 -17.05 -50.28 -52.22
CA GLN A 39 -17.25 -50.89 -53.52
C GLN A 39 -18.72 -50.74 -53.91
N HIS A 40 -19.00 -50.03 -55.01
CA HIS A 40 -20.35 -49.82 -55.55
C HIS A 40 -20.31 -49.74 -57.08
N ASN A 41 -21.32 -50.31 -57.74
CA ASN A 41 -21.37 -50.38 -59.20
C ASN A 41 -21.71 -49.04 -59.88
N ARG A 42 -22.24 -48.08 -59.11
CA ARG A 42 -22.54 -46.71 -59.52
C ARG A 42 -22.44 -45.80 -58.29
N THR A 43 -21.53 -44.84 -58.27
CA THR A 43 -21.34 -43.96 -57.10
C THR A 43 -22.42 -42.90 -56.98
N SER A 44 -23.12 -42.60 -58.08
CA SER A 44 -24.25 -41.66 -58.12
C SER A 44 -25.50 -42.12 -57.37
N ASP A 45 -25.50 -43.35 -56.88
CA ASP A 45 -26.68 -43.93 -56.23
C ASP A 45 -26.51 -43.86 -54.70
N LEU A 46 -25.44 -43.20 -54.19
CA LEU A 46 -25.05 -43.24 -52.79
C LEU A 46 -25.12 -41.88 -52.09
N ASP A 47 -25.89 -41.84 -51.00
CA ASP A 47 -25.89 -40.75 -50.02
C ASP A 47 -25.16 -41.17 -48.74
N VAL A 48 -24.16 -40.39 -48.34
CA VAL A 48 -23.33 -40.74 -47.18
C VAL A 48 -23.32 -39.64 -46.12
N PHE A 49 -23.67 -40.01 -44.90
CA PHE A 49 -23.73 -39.11 -43.75
C PHE A 49 -22.87 -39.61 -42.60
N LEU A 50 -22.27 -38.68 -41.86
CA LEU A 50 -21.59 -38.94 -40.60
C LEU A 50 -22.35 -38.26 -39.45
N THR A 51 -22.63 -39.00 -38.38
CA THR A 51 -23.26 -38.46 -37.17
C THR A 51 -22.34 -38.63 -35.96
N SER A 52 -22.15 -37.55 -35.20
CA SER A 52 -21.33 -37.52 -33.99
C SER A 52 -22.09 -38.05 -32.75
N PRO A 53 -21.40 -38.38 -31.66
CA PRO A 53 -22.02 -38.80 -30.41
C PRO A 53 -22.96 -37.76 -29.79
N SER A 54 -22.74 -36.48 -30.10
CA SER A 54 -23.59 -35.37 -29.62
C SER A 54 -24.89 -35.24 -30.42
N GLY A 55 -24.98 -35.90 -31.58
CA GLY A 55 -26.14 -35.90 -32.47
C GLY A 55 -26.00 -35.00 -33.70
N THR A 56 -24.90 -34.27 -33.87
CA THR A 56 -24.64 -33.50 -35.10
C THR A 56 -24.50 -34.44 -36.28
N LYS A 57 -25.20 -34.16 -37.38
CA LYS A 57 -25.19 -34.98 -38.61
C LYS A 57 -24.71 -34.14 -39.79
N VAL A 58 -23.68 -34.61 -40.48
CA VAL A 58 -23.05 -33.95 -41.62
C VAL A 58 -23.17 -34.84 -42.85
N GLU A 59 -23.57 -34.23 -43.96
CA GLU A 59 -23.61 -34.86 -45.28
C GLU A 59 -22.21 -34.83 -45.90
N LEU A 60 -21.64 -36.01 -46.13
CA LEU A 60 -20.31 -36.14 -46.74
C LEU A 60 -20.40 -35.93 -48.26
N PHE A 61 -21.38 -36.57 -48.89
CA PHE A 61 -21.73 -36.39 -50.31
C PHE A 61 -23.06 -37.06 -50.65
N THR A 62 -23.68 -36.62 -51.75
CA THR A 62 -24.89 -37.21 -52.37
C THR A 62 -24.74 -37.24 -53.91
N ASP A 63 -25.19 -38.30 -54.56
CA ASP A 63 -25.24 -38.43 -56.03
C ASP A 63 -23.93 -38.16 -56.82
N VAL A 64 -22.76 -38.36 -56.21
CA VAL A 64 -21.47 -37.96 -56.83
C VAL A 64 -20.88 -39.00 -57.80
N GLY A 65 -20.16 -38.53 -58.82
CA GLY A 65 -19.34 -39.38 -59.71
C GLY A 65 -20.09 -40.09 -60.84
N GLY A 66 -21.40 -39.84 -61.00
CA GLY A 66 -22.21 -40.35 -62.11
C GLY A 66 -22.24 -41.89 -62.20
N SER A 67 -22.21 -42.45 -63.41
CA SER A 67 -22.20 -43.91 -63.63
C SER A 67 -20.87 -44.60 -63.31
N GLY A 68 -19.90 -43.90 -62.72
CA GLY A 68 -18.61 -44.46 -62.33
C GLY A 68 -18.70 -45.33 -61.07
N ARG A 69 -17.61 -46.05 -60.76
CA ARG A 69 -17.60 -47.10 -59.73
C ARG A 69 -16.65 -46.77 -58.58
N ASN A 70 -17.07 -47.14 -57.37
CA ASN A 70 -16.26 -47.21 -56.14
C ASN A 70 -15.69 -45.89 -55.57
N PHE A 71 -15.54 -45.90 -54.26
CA PHE A 71 -14.68 -45.01 -53.47
C PHE A 71 -13.52 -45.87 -52.93
N THR A 72 -12.30 -45.65 -53.39
CA THR A 72 -11.14 -46.48 -53.04
C THR A 72 -10.18 -45.68 -52.18
N ASN A 73 -10.22 -45.91 -50.85
CA ASN A 73 -9.44 -45.13 -49.88
C ASN A 73 -9.61 -43.61 -50.04
N THR A 74 -10.82 -43.17 -50.35
CA THR A 74 -11.15 -41.75 -50.53
C THR A 74 -11.00 -41.03 -49.19
N LEU A 75 -10.24 -39.94 -49.17
CA LEU A 75 -10.04 -39.10 -47.98
C LEU A 75 -10.85 -37.81 -48.12
N LEU A 76 -11.63 -37.49 -47.09
CA LEU A 76 -12.47 -36.29 -46.99
C LEU A 76 -11.98 -35.38 -45.86
N TYR A 77 -11.74 -34.10 -46.16
CA TYR A 77 -11.35 -33.06 -45.19
C TYR A 77 -11.58 -31.65 -45.77
N ASP A 78 -11.83 -30.67 -44.90
CA ASP A 78 -12.32 -29.33 -45.30
C ASP A 78 -11.34 -28.51 -46.12
N SER A 79 -10.03 -28.69 -45.91
CA SER A 79 -8.98 -27.96 -46.63
C SER A 79 -8.52 -28.63 -47.94
N ALA A 80 -9.14 -29.74 -48.34
CA ALA A 80 -8.77 -30.44 -49.56
C ALA A 80 -8.92 -29.51 -50.78
N PRO A 81 -8.10 -29.64 -51.84
CA PRO A 81 -8.08 -28.67 -52.93
C PRO A 81 -9.32 -28.75 -53.85
N LYS A 82 -10.03 -29.88 -53.87
CA LYS A 82 -11.14 -30.15 -54.80
C LYS A 82 -12.40 -30.59 -54.04
N SER A 83 -13.58 -30.13 -54.47
CA SER A 83 -14.86 -30.63 -53.92
C SER A 83 -15.14 -32.06 -54.41
N ILE A 84 -15.77 -32.88 -53.57
CA ILE A 84 -16.18 -34.23 -53.94
C ILE A 84 -17.17 -34.24 -55.13
N VAL A 85 -18.02 -33.23 -55.24
CA VAL A 85 -18.99 -33.04 -56.35
C VAL A 85 -18.28 -32.84 -57.69
N GLU A 86 -17.11 -32.21 -57.69
CA GLU A 86 -16.30 -31.99 -58.91
C GLU A 86 -15.46 -33.23 -59.26
N GLY A 87 -15.39 -34.23 -58.37
CA GLY A 87 -14.64 -35.46 -58.58
C GLY A 87 -15.31 -36.41 -59.57
N ILE A 88 -14.53 -37.34 -60.09
CA ILE A 88 -15.00 -38.35 -61.05
C ILE A 88 -14.59 -39.72 -60.50
N ALA A 89 -15.50 -40.67 -60.49
CA ALA A 89 -15.23 -42.02 -60.02
C ALA A 89 -14.28 -42.77 -60.99
N PRO A 90 -13.39 -43.66 -60.49
CA PRO A 90 -13.23 -44.05 -59.10
C PRO A 90 -12.58 -42.95 -58.24
N PHE A 91 -13.23 -42.62 -57.11
CA PHE A 91 -12.68 -41.66 -56.17
C PHE A 91 -11.49 -42.32 -55.44
N SER A 92 -10.32 -41.68 -55.47
CA SER A 92 -9.08 -42.26 -54.92
C SER A 92 -8.14 -41.20 -54.30
N ASN A 93 -7.22 -41.69 -53.47
CA ASN A 93 -6.44 -40.97 -52.44
C ASN A 93 -5.38 -39.93 -52.93
N SER A 94 -5.38 -39.46 -54.18
CA SER A 94 -4.23 -38.68 -54.67
C SER A 94 -4.09 -37.28 -54.04
N TYR A 95 -5.18 -36.61 -53.68
CA TYR A 95 -5.16 -35.29 -53.00
C TYR A 95 -6.30 -35.06 -51.99
N GLY A 96 -7.22 -36.03 -51.84
CA GLY A 96 -8.45 -35.90 -51.02
C GLY A 96 -9.50 -34.95 -51.61
N PHE A 97 -10.69 -34.93 -51.01
CA PHE A 97 -11.82 -34.11 -51.43
C PHE A 97 -12.46 -33.37 -50.27
N ARG A 98 -13.01 -32.18 -50.52
CA ARG A 98 -13.87 -31.50 -49.56
C ARG A 98 -15.27 -32.15 -49.61
N PRO A 99 -15.86 -32.51 -48.46
CA PRO A 99 -17.23 -32.97 -48.41
C PRO A 99 -18.21 -31.86 -48.81
N GLU A 100 -19.45 -32.22 -49.10
CA GLU A 100 -20.50 -31.27 -49.46
C GLU A 100 -20.87 -30.34 -48.30
N VAL A 101 -20.96 -30.89 -47.09
CA VAL A 101 -21.05 -30.11 -45.86
C VAL A 101 -19.73 -30.19 -45.09
N PRO A 102 -19.13 -29.05 -44.67
CA PRO A 102 -17.87 -29.04 -43.96
C PRO A 102 -17.88 -29.84 -42.65
N LEU A 103 -16.81 -30.61 -42.40
CA LEU A 103 -16.57 -31.39 -41.19
C LEU A 103 -16.25 -30.51 -39.98
N SER A 104 -15.84 -29.26 -40.19
CA SER A 104 -15.75 -28.21 -39.15
C SER A 104 -17.07 -27.97 -38.42
N SER A 105 -18.20 -28.46 -38.95
CA SER A 105 -19.47 -28.51 -38.21
C SER A 105 -19.39 -29.32 -36.90
N PHE A 106 -18.40 -30.20 -36.75
CA PHE A 106 -18.13 -30.96 -35.52
C PHE A 106 -17.16 -30.26 -34.56
N ALA A 107 -16.63 -29.07 -34.92
CA ALA A 107 -15.66 -28.37 -34.09
C ALA A 107 -16.26 -27.97 -32.73
N GLY A 108 -15.50 -28.16 -31.66
CA GLY A 108 -15.92 -27.92 -30.28
C GLY A 108 -16.64 -29.11 -29.62
N GLU A 109 -16.98 -30.16 -30.36
CA GLU A 109 -17.62 -31.34 -29.79
C GLU A 109 -16.62 -32.29 -29.11
N ASN A 110 -17.12 -33.08 -28.15
CA ASN A 110 -16.36 -34.16 -27.53
C ASN A 110 -16.27 -35.35 -28.52
N PRO A 111 -15.07 -35.80 -28.91
CA PRO A 111 -14.91 -36.91 -29.86
C PRO A 111 -15.28 -38.28 -29.28
N ASN A 112 -15.38 -38.42 -27.95
CA ASN A 112 -15.67 -39.69 -27.30
C ASN A 112 -17.14 -40.09 -27.43
N GLY A 113 -17.37 -41.37 -27.68
CA GLY A 113 -18.70 -41.94 -27.90
C GLY A 113 -18.82 -42.65 -29.24
N VAL A 114 -20.06 -42.92 -29.66
CA VAL A 114 -20.36 -43.68 -30.88
C VAL A 114 -20.55 -42.72 -32.06
N TRP A 115 -19.70 -42.85 -33.06
CA TRP A 115 -19.82 -42.21 -34.37
C TRP A 115 -20.50 -43.15 -35.36
N LYS A 116 -21.50 -42.64 -36.08
CA LYS A 116 -22.35 -43.42 -36.99
C LYS A 116 -22.12 -42.95 -38.43
N LEU A 117 -21.66 -43.86 -39.30
CA LEU A 117 -21.64 -43.67 -40.75
C LEU A 117 -22.89 -44.32 -41.35
N GLU A 118 -23.70 -43.52 -42.04
CA GLU A 118 -24.88 -43.96 -42.78
C GLU A 118 -24.60 -43.88 -44.27
N ILE A 119 -24.85 -44.97 -45.00
CA ILE A 119 -24.72 -45.05 -46.45
C ILE A 119 -26.07 -45.54 -46.98
N ASN A 120 -26.75 -44.72 -47.76
CA ASN A 120 -28.00 -45.08 -48.41
C ASN A 120 -27.74 -45.32 -49.89
N ASP A 121 -28.22 -46.43 -50.42
CA ASP A 121 -28.44 -46.61 -51.85
C ASP A 121 -29.89 -46.19 -52.13
N ASP A 122 -30.10 -45.12 -52.89
CA ASP A 122 -31.41 -44.51 -53.09
C ASP A 122 -32.09 -44.89 -54.42
N GLU A 123 -31.40 -45.66 -55.27
CA GLU A 123 -31.88 -46.15 -56.56
C GLU A 123 -32.00 -47.69 -56.58
N ILE A 124 -32.66 -48.22 -57.62
CA ILE A 124 -32.88 -49.67 -57.78
C ILE A 124 -31.91 -50.31 -58.80
N GLY A 125 -31.38 -51.48 -58.46
CA GLY A 125 -30.63 -52.37 -59.35
C GLY A 125 -29.13 -52.47 -59.10
N GLN A 126 -28.60 -51.90 -58.02
CA GLN A 126 -27.20 -52.05 -57.62
C GLN A 126 -27.09 -52.50 -56.16
N ILE A 127 -25.98 -53.16 -55.81
CA ILE A 127 -25.62 -53.45 -54.42
C ILE A 127 -24.16 -53.07 -54.24
N GLY A 128 -23.76 -52.79 -53.00
CA GLY A 128 -22.39 -52.48 -52.69
C GLY A 128 -21.89 -53.10 -51.40
N THR A 129 -20.68 -52.69 -51.04
CA THR A 129 -20.01 -53.13 -49.83
C THR A 129 -19.12 -52.02 -49.30
N LEU A 130 -19.34 -51.63 -48.04
CA LEU A 130 -18.38 -50.84 -47.28
C LEU A 130 -17.25 -51.78 -46.84
N ASN A 131 -16.08 -51.60 -47.45
CA ASN A 131 -14.89 -52.38 -47.17
C ASN A 131 -14.21 -51.92 -45.88
N ASN A 132 -14.01 -50.61 -45.70
CA ASN A 132 -13.41 -50.01 -44.51
C ASN A 132 -13.74 -48.52 -44.42
N TRP A 133 -13.71 -47.98 -43.20
CA TRP A 133 -13.71 -46.53 -42.98
C TRP A 133 -13.02 -46.16 -41.67
N GLY A 134 -12.67 -44.89 -41.53
CA GLY A 134 -12.07 -44.36 -40.32
C GLY A 134 -12.22 -42.85 -40.19
N ILE A 135 -12.12 -42.37 -38.97
CA ILE A 135 -12.08 -40.95 -38.62
C ILE A 135 -10.74 -40.68 -37.94
N ASN A 136 -10.09 -39.57 -38.29
CA ASN A 136 -8.99 -39.00 -37.52
C ASN A 136 -9.42 -37.65 -36.96
N PHE A 137 -9.24 -37.45 -35.65
CA PHE A 137 -9.51 -36.19 -34.97
C PHE A 137 -8.22 -35.42 -34.71
N SER A 138 -8.28 -34.12 -34.87
CA SER A 138 -7.39 -33.17 -34.19
C SER A 138 -8.15 -32.61 -33.00
N THR A 139 -7.55 -32.61 -31.80
CA THR A 139 -8.16 -32.06 -30.59
C THR A 139 -7.26 -31.05 -29.91
N ASN A 140 -7.85 -30.19 -29.08
CA ASN A 140 -7.10 -29.31 -28.20
C ASN A 140 -6.47 -30.14 -27.06
N GLY A 141 -5.27 -30.67 -27.28
CA GLY A 141 -4.39 -31.14 -26.20
C GLY A 141 -3.67 -29.97 -25.53
N VAL A 142 -3.23 -30.14 -24.27
CA VAL A 142 -2.28 -29.21 -23.65
C VAL A 142 -0.93 -29.40 -24.35
N VAL A 143 -0.51 -28.37 -25.08
CA VAL A 143 0.74 -28.38 -25.82
C VAL A 143 1.85 -27.81 -24.93
N THR A 144 2.81 -28.66 -24.55
CA THR A 144 4.00 -28.22 -23.80
C THR A 144 5.25 -28.48 -24.62
N THR A 145 6.31 -27.69 -24.43
CA THR A 145 7.61 -27.93 -25.06
C THR A 145 8.39 -28.98 -24.27
N ASP A 146 8.74 -30.09 -24.92
CA ASP A 146 9.73 -31.05 -24.45
C ASP A 146 10.98 -30.85 -25.33
N LEU A 147 12.16 -30.65 -24.75
CA LEU A 147 13.37 -30.41 -25.53
C LEU A 147 14.50 -31.36 -25.17
N MET A 148 15.03 -32.05 -26.16
CA MET A 148 16.39 -32.56 -26.11
C MET A 148 17.19 -32.14 -27.35
N GLY A 149 18.17 -31.26 -27.15
CA GLY A 149 19.25 -30.97 -28.12
C GLY A 149 19.23 -29.58 -28.77
N ALA A 150 20.35 -29.25 -29.42
CA ALA A 150 20.91 -27.89 -29.57
C ALA A 150 20.08 -26.82 -30.29
N ASP A 151 18.96 -27.12 -30.95
CA ASP A 151 18.13 -26.10 -31.60
C ASP A 151 16.67 -26.27 -31.20
N GLY A 152 16.29 -25.85 -29.99
CA GLY A 152 14.92 -25.95 -29.47
C GLY A 152 13.83 -25.18 -30.24
N GLN A 153 14.05 -24.87 -31.51
CA GLN A 153 13.19 -24.10 -32.41
C GLN A 153 12.81 -24.87 -33.70
N SER A 154 12.50 -26.16 -33.61
CA SER A 154 11.87 -26.88 -34.73
C SER A 154 10.41 -27.22 -34.40
N SER A 155 9.53 -27.22 -35.42
CA SER A 155 8.07 -27.44 -35.30
C SER A 155 7.65 -28.82 -34.78
N GLY A 156 8.60 -29.68 -34.41
CA GLY A 156 8.38 -31.02 -33.84
C GLY A 156 8.51 -31.11 -32.31
N ASN A 157 8.82 -30.01 -31.60
CA ASN A 157 9.14 -30.01 -30.16
C ASN A 157 7.92 -29.90 -29.23
N TYR A 158 6.72 -30.13 -29.75
CA TYR A 158 5.46 -30.07 -29.04
C TYR A 158 4.99 -31.48 -28.70
N THR A 159 4.78 -31.78 -27.42
CA THR A 159 4.14 -33.03 -27.01
C THR A 159 2.64 -32.84 -26.87
N TYR A 160 1.89 -33.70 -27.54
CA TYR A 160 0.43 -33.83 -27.38
C TYR A 160 0.06 -34.93 -26.37
N ASN A 161 1.08 -35.57 -25.77
CA ASN A 161 0.94 -36.68 -24.84
C ASN A 161 1.26 -36.26 -23.39
N ALA A 162 1.46 -34.96 -23.12
CA ALA A 162 1.60 -34.46 -21.75
C ALA A 162 0.32 -34.77 -20.95
N GLY A 163 0.46 -35.39 -19.78
CA GLY A 163 -0.65 -35.79 -18.93
C GLY A 163 -0.23 -36.18 -17.51
N GLY A 164 -1.18 -36.68 -16.73
CA GLY A 164 -0.99 -37.00 -15.31
C GLY A 164 -1.11 -35.78 -14.40
N THR A 165 -0.91 -35.98 -13.10
CA THR A 165 -0.96 -34.89 -12.10
C THR A 165 0.09 -33.81 -12.36
N SER A 166 1.21 -34.19 -12.99
CA SER A 166 2.26 -33.27 -13.45
C SER A 166 1.78 -32.27 -14.51
N SER A 167 0.70 -32.54 -15.24
CA SER A 167 0.07 -31.58 -16.16
C SER A 167 -1.06 -30.78 -15.51
N ALA A 168 -1.65 -31.27 -14.42
CA ALA A 168 -2.65 -30.51 -13.66
C ALA A 168 -2.00 -29.34 -12.90
N ALA A 169 -0.88 -29.57 -12.23
CA ALA A 169 -0.19 -28.54 -11.44
C ALA A 169 0.13 -27.24 -12.22
N PRO A 170 0.76 -27.27 -13.42
CA PRO A 170 1.04 -26.05 -14.17
C PRO A 170 -0.23 -25.36 -14.70
N LEU A 171 -1.32 -26.09 -14.97
CA LEU A 171 -2.60 -25.47 -15.31
C LEU A 171 -3.13 -24.66 -14.13
N VAL A 172 -3.19 -25.25 -12.94
CA VAL A 172 -3.58 -24.53 -11.71
C VAL A 172 -2.68 -23.31 -11.46
N SER A 173 -1.37 -23.43 -11.69
CA SER A 173 -0.46 -22.28 -11.58
C SER A 173 -0.82 -21.14 -12.54
N GLY A 174 -1.22 -21.45 -13.78
CA GLY A 174 -1.69 -20.45 -14.75
C GLY A 174 -3.02 -19.82 -14.34
N GLU A 175 -3.95 -20.60 -13.79
CA GLU A 175 -5.24 -20.12 -13.29
C GLU A 175 -5.06 -19.18 -12.08
N ILE A 176 -4.15 -19.53 -11.17
CA ILE A 176 -3.76 -18.68 -10.04
C ILE A 176 -3.10 -17.40 -10.54
N ALA A 177 -2.28 -17.46 -11.59
CA ALA A 177 -1.68 -16.27 -12.20
C ALA A 177 -2.76 -15.31 -12.73
N LEU A 178 -3.84 -15.82 -13.34
CA LEU A 178 -4.97 -14.98 -13.76
C LEU A 178 -5.72 -14.36 -12.58
N MET A 179 -5.89 -15.09 -11.47
CA MET A 179 -6.48 -14.52 -10.25
C MET A 179 -5.61 -13.40 -9.68
N LEU A 180 -4.28 -13.60 -9.65
CA LEU A 180 -3.31 -12.60 -9.18
C LEU A 180 -3.18 -11.41 -10.13
N GLU A 181 -3.35 -11.60 -11.43
CA GLU A 181 -3.45 -10.51 -12.40
C GLU A 181 -4.70 -9.66 -12.14
N ALA A 182 -5.84 -10.30 -11.85
CA ALA A 182 -7.08 -9.60 -11.55
C ALA A 182 -7.06 -8.91 -10.17
N ASN A 183 -6.35 -9.48 -9.20
CA ASN A 183 -6.14 -8.87 -7.89
C ASN A 183 -4.77 -9.28 -7.31
N PRO A 184 -3.74 -8.43 -7.43
CA PRO A 184 -2.38 -8.75 -6.99
C PRO A 184 -2.20 -8.74 -5.47
N THR A 185 -3.22 -8.31 -4.71
CA THR A 185 -3.16 -8.25 -3.23
C THR A 185 -3.59 -9.55 -2.55
N LEU A 186 -4.07 -10.54 -3.31
CA LEU A 186 -4.52 -11.82 -2.75
C LEU A 186 -3.37 -12.60 -2.10
N THR A 187 -3.58 -13.04 -0.87
CA THR A 187 -2.64 -13.97 -0.23
C THR A 187 -2.82 -15.39 -0.76
N ARG A 188 -1.85 -16.27 -0.46
CA ARG A 188 -1.98 -17.71 -0.76
C ARG A 188 -3.27 -18.31 -0.18
N ARG A 189 -3.64 -17.90 1.04
CA ARG A 189 -4.85 -18.41 1.72
C ARG A 189 -6.12 -17.87 1.05
N ASP A 190 -6.13 -16.61 0.63
CA ASP A 190 -7.23 -16.04 -0.15
C ASP A 190 -7.48 -16.82 -1.44
N ILE A 191 -6.41 -17.14 -2.17
CA ILE A 191 -6.48 -17.96 -3.38
C ILE A 191 -7.12 -19.33 -3.05
N GLN A 192 -6.68 -20.00 -1.99
CA GLN A 192 -7.27 -21.28 -1.57
C GLN A 192 -8.75 -21.14 -1.24
N HIS A 193 -9.14 -20.12 -0.48
CA HIS A 193 -10.55 -19.85 -0.17
C HIS A 193 -11.39 -19.60 -1.43
N ILE A 194 -10.89 -18.79 -2.36
CA ILE A 194 -11.58 -18.53 -3.63
C ILE A 194 -11.75 -19.84 -4.40
N LEU A 195 -10.70 -20.64 -4.54
CA LEU A 195 -10.75 -21.92 -5.23
C LEU A 195 -11.76 -22.90 -4.59
N VAL A 196 -11.82 -22.97 -3.25
CA VAL A 196 -12.84 -23.76 -2.53
C VAL A 196 -14.26 -23.22 -2.82
N ASN A 197 -14.44 -21.90 -2.83
CA ASN A 197 -15.75 -21.28 -3.05
C ASN A 197 -16.26 -21.40 -4.48
N THR A 198 -15.36 -21.55 -5.47
CA THR A 198 -15.72 -21.53 -6.89
C THR A 198 -15.57 -22.90 -7.57
N ALA A 199 -15.04 -23.91 -6.87
CA ALA A 199 -14.89 -25.25 -7.42
C ALA A 199 -16.24 -25.85 -7.88
N LYS A 200 -16.18 -26.52 -9.04
CA LYS A 200 -17.31 -27.24 -9.64
C LYS A 200 -17.20 -28.73 -9.38
N GLN A 201 -18.31 -29.32 -8.92
CA GLN A 201 -18.41 -30.76 -8.77
C GLN A 201 -18.28 -31.45 -10.14
N ASN A 202 -17.14 -32.11 -10.38
CA ASN A 202 -16.87 -32.95 -11.54
C ASN A 202 -17.19 -34.42 -11.20
N ASP A 203 -17.46 -35.24 -12.23
CA ASP A 203 -17.93 -36.64 -12.04
C ASP A 203 -19.08 -36.74 -11.02
N THR A 204 -20.20 -36.06 -11.32
CA THR A 204 -21.32 -35.86 -10.38
C THR A 204 -22.03 -37.14 -9.96
N PHE A 205 -21.78 -38.27 -10.63
CA PHE A 205 -22.34 -39.59 -10.28
C PHE A 205 -21.43 -40.41 -9.35
N ASN A 206 -20.23 -39.92 -9.05
CA ASN A 206 -19.34 -40.56 -8.09
C ASN A 206 -19.98 -40.54 -6.70
N ILE A 207 -20.18 -41.73 -6.13
CA ILE A 207 -20.90 -41.92 -4.87
C ILE A 207 -20.14 -41.38 -3.64
N ASP A 208 -18.84 -41.10 -3.77
CA ASP A 208 -17.99 -40.64 -2.65
C ASP A 208 -18.09 -39.11 -2.42
N TRP A 209 -18.83 -38.39 -3.27
CA TRP A 209 -19.14 -36.98 -3.04
C TRP A 209 -20.04 -36.82 -1.82
N GLN A 210 -19.59 -35.98 -0.87
CA GLN A 210 -20.37 -35.62 0.31
C GLN A 210 -20.28 -34.11 0.57
N LYS A 211 -21.19 -33.57 1.38
CA LYS A 211 -21.07 -32.20 1.87
C LYS A 211 -20.44 -32.20 3.25
N ASN A 212 -19.50 -31.30 3.47
CA ASN A 212 -18.96 -31.06 4.80
C ASN A 212 -19.92 -30.19 5.64
N GLY A 213 -19.55 -29.94 6.91
CA GLY A 213 -20.35 -29.19 7.87
C GLY A 213 -20.55 -27.71 7.54
N ALA A 214 -19.74 -27.15 6.63
CA ALA A 214 -19.87 -25.80 6.10
C ALA A 214 -20.67 -25.76 4.77
N GLY A 215 -21.07 -26.91 4.24
CA GLY A 215 -21.87 -27.04 3.02
C GLY A 215 -21.06 -27.17 1.73
N TYR A 216 -19.73 -27.25 1.80
CA TYR A 216 -18.86 -27.47 0.63
C TYR A 216 -18.91 -28.94 0.19
N ASN A 217 -18.94 -29.17 -1.13
CA ASN A 217 -18.81 -30.52 -1.70
C ASN A 217 -17.36 -30.98 -1.54
N ILE A 218 -17.15 -32.19 -1.04
CA ILE A 218 -15.82 -32.78 -0.80
C ILE A 218 -15.78 -34.23 -1.30
N ASN A 219 -14.63 -34.62 -1.85
CA ASN A 219 -14.37 -35.98 -2.35
C ASN A 219 -12.87 -36.32 -2.21
N ASP A 220 -12.52 -37.56 -1.86
CA ASP A 220 -11.12 -37.97 -1.67
C ASP A 220 -10.31 -37.95 -2.99
N LYS A 221 -10.96 -38.11 -4.14
CA LYS A 221 -10.31 -38.09 -5.47
C LYS A 221 -10.22 -36.69 -6.06
N TYR A 222 -11.22 -35.85 -5.80
CA TYR A 222 -11.38 -34.57 -6.50
C TYR A 222 -11.23 -33.34 -5.58
N GLY A 223 -10.99 -33.53 -4.29
CA GLY A 223 -10.98 -32.43 -3.33
C GLY A 223 -12.34 -31.74 -3.29
N PHE A 224 -12.35 -30.42 -3.53
CA PHE A 224 -13.58 -29.63 -3.65
C PHE A 224 -14.22 -29.65 -5.05
N GLY A 225 -13.48 -30.13 -6.06
CA GLY A 225 -13.94 -30.21 -7.45
C GLY A 225 -12.93 -29.64 -8.45
N ALA A 226 -13.35 -29.57 -9.72
CA ALA A 226 -12.58 -28.93 -10.78
C ALA A 226 -12.62 -27.41 -10.62
N ILE A 227 -11.51 -26.74 -10.92
CA ILE A 227 -11.41 -25.27 -10.82
C ILE A 227 -12.26 -24.62 -11.93
N ASP A 228 -13.06 -23.63 -11.53
CA ASP A 228 -13.73 -22.72 -12.46
C ASP A 228 -12.96 -21.39 -12.49
N VAL A 229 -12.08 -21.26 -13.46
CA VAL A 229 -11.18 -20.10 -13.60
C VAL A 229 -11.95 -18.79 -13.74
N ALA A 230 -13.04 -18.79 -14.51
CA ALA A 230 -13.83 -17.59 -14.72
C ALA A 230 -14.49 -17.15 -13.40
N ALA A 231 -15.11 -18.10 -12.68
CA ALA A 231 -15.70 -17.80 -11.38
C ALA A 231 -14.64 -17.39 -10.35
N ALA A 232 -13.46 -18.02 -10.36
CA ALA A 232 -12.35 -17.69 -9.46
C ALA A 232 -11.81 -16.28 -9.70
N VAL A 233 -11.59 -15.88 -10.96
CA VAL A 233 -11.12 -14.54 -11.34
C VAL A 233 -12.17 -13.48 -11.03
N GLU A 234 -13.45 -13.72 -11.30
CA GLU A 234 -14.51 -12.76 -10.94
C GLU A 234 -14.63 -12.61 -9.42
N LYS A 235 -14.50 -13.71 -8.66
CA LYS A 235 -14.50 -13.67 -7.21
C LYS A 235 -13.28 -12.93 -6.65
N ALA A 236 -12.10 -13.11 -7.26
CA ALA A 236 -10.84 -12.47 -6.89
C ALA A 236 -10.92 -10.92 -6.92
N LYS A 237 -11.58 -10.34 -7.91
CA LYS A 237 -11.71 -8.87 -8.07
C LYS A 237 -12.38 -8.17 -6.88
N THR A 238 -13.28 -8.87 -6.20
CA THR A 238 -14.08 -8.33 -5.07
C THR A 238 -13.76 -9.02 -3.75
N TRP A 239 -12.72 -9.86 -3.73
CA TRP A 239 -12.38 -10.65 -2.55
C TRP A 239 -11.78 -9.75 -1.46
N MET A 240 -12.35 -9.85 -0.26
CA MET A 240 -11.76 -9.25 0.93
C MET A 240 -10.80 -10.26 1.56
N PRO A 241 -9.55 -9.88 1.86
CA PRO A 241 -8.59 -10.78 2.48
C PRO A 241 -9.13 -11.44 3.74
N VAL A 242 -8.93 -12.75 3.85
CA VAL A 242 -9.20 -13.47 5.10
C VAL A 242 -8.20 -13.01 6.15
N GLY A 243 -8.65 -12.91 7.40
CA GLY A 243 -7.77 -12.43 8.45
C GLY A 243 -6.63 -13.39 8.81
N ALA A 244 -5.84 -13.01 9.80
CA ALA A 244 -4.62 -13.71 10.16
C ALA A 244 -4.89 -15.19 10.49
N GLU A 245 -4.02 -16.07 10.00
CA GLU A 245 -4.07 -17.49 10.33
C GLU A 245 -3.74 -17.66 11.82
N ILE A 246 -4.56 -18.43 12.51
CA ILE A 246 -4.28 -18.87 13.87
C ILE A 246 -4.33 -20.39 13.92
N ALA A 247 -3.55 -20.96 14.82
CA ALA A 247 -3.55 -22.39 15.11
C ALA A 247 -4.07 -22.63 16.53
N ILE A 248 -5.05 -23.52 16.67
CA ILE A 248 -5.43 -24.10 17.97
C ILE A 248 -4.94 -25.54 18.01
N ARG A 249 -4.20 -25.87 19.06
CA ARG A 249 -3.52 -27.16 19.21
C ARG A 249 -3.89 -27.79 20.52
N SER A 250 -4.28 -29.05 20.45
CA SER A 250 -4.51 -29.88 21.64
C SER A 250 -3.17 -30.31 22.27
N PRO A 251 -3.14 -30.61 23.57
CA PRO A 251 -2.02 -31.36 24.15
C PRO A 251 -1.84 -32.71 23.46
N GLU A 252 -0.62 -33.26 23.46
CA GLU A 252 -0.39 -34.64 23.00
C GLU A 252 -1.15 -35.60 23.91
N MET A 253 -2.05 -36.41 23.32
CA MET A 253 -2.83 -37.41 24.03
C MET A 253 -2.11 -38.77 23.95
N LEU A 254 -1.64 -39.25 25.09
CA LEU A 254 -1.13 -40.61 25.23
C LEU A 254 -2.31 -41.60 25.25
N VAL A 255 -2.27 -42.58 24.38
CA VAL A 255 -3.30 -43.63 24.25
C VAL A 255 -2.76 -44.93 24.84
N ASN A 256 -1.61 -45.41 24.35
CA ASN A 256 -0.92 -46.63 24.79
C ASN A 256 -1.82 -47.87 24.86
N GLU A 257 -2.68 -48.07 23.85
CA GLU A 257 -3.60 -49.20 23.78
C GLU A 257 -3.36 -50.06 22.54
N ALA A 258 -3.60 -51.36 22.69
CA ALA A 258 -3.52 -52.30 21.57
C ALA A 258 -4.60 -51.98 20.52
N ILE A 259 -4.20 -51.99 19.26
CA ILE A 259 -5.13 -51.86 18.13
C ILE A 259 -5.77 -53.25 17.94
N PRO A 260 -7.10 -53.39 17.99
CA PRO A 260 -7.73 -54.69 17.83
C PRO A 260 -7.49 -55.28 16.43
N ASP A 261 -6.90 -56.48 16.40
CA ASP A 261 -6.63 -57.30 15.20
C ASP A 261 -7.94 -57.66 14.46
N ALA A 262 -7.93 -57.62 13.13
CA ALA A 262 -9.04 -57.95 12.25
C ALA A 262 -10.39 -57.33 12.65
N SER A 263 -10.38 -56.04 13.01
CA SER A 263 -11.54 -55.30 13.50
C SER A 263 -11.81 -54.02 12.72
N GLU A 264 -12.82 -54.05 11.83
CA GLU A 264 -13.31 -52.85 11.10
C GLU A 264 -13.88 -51.76 12.05
N THR A 265 -14.21 -52.11 13.29
CA THR A 265 -14.66 -51.16 14.31
C THR A 265 -13.51 -50.41 14.97
N GLY A 266 -12.37 -51.08 15.20
CA GLY A 266 -11.19 -50.47 15.84
C GLY A 266 -11.44 -49.84 17.20
N ILE A 267 -10.69 -48.78 17.50
CA ILE A 267 -10.79 -47.94 18.71
C ILE A 267 -10.83 -46.45 18.32
N ASP A 268 -11.47 -45.60 19.13
CA ASP A 268 -11.53 -44.16 18.90
C ASP A 268 -11.18 -43.32 20.14
N ARG A 269 -10.62 -42.12 19.93
CA ARG A 269 -10.34 -41.13 20.99
C ARG A 269 -10.85 -39.76 20.59
N THR A 270 -11.22 -38.96 21.59
CA THR A 270 -11.86 -37.66 21.39
C THR A 270 -11.08 -36.53 22.06
N ILE A 271 -10.94 -35.42 21.34
CA ILE A 271 -10.40 -34.14 21.79
C ILE A 271 -11.45 -33.05 21.54
N SER A 272 -11.65 -32.15 22.50
CA SER A 272 -12.65 -31.07 22.38
C SER A 272 -11.98 -29.70 22.34
N PHE A 273 -12.48 -28.80 21.50
CA PHE A 273 -12.10 -27.38 21.46
C PHE A 273 -13.26 -26.48 21.87
N ASP A 274 -12.96 -25.42 22.63
CA ASP A 274 -13.90 -24.38 23.07
C ASP A 274 -13.74 -23.06 22.29
N LYS A 275 -12.60 -22.85 21.63
CA LYS A 275 -12.33 -21.69 20.77
C LYS A 275 -12.94 -21.88 19.38
N ASP A 276 -13.77 -20.93 18.96
CA ASP A 276 -14.36 -20.94 17.62
C ASP A 276 -13.44 -20.28 16.60
N ILE A 277 -12.96 -21.10 15.67
CA ILE A 277 -12.27 -20.66 14.46
C ILE A 277 -12.98 -21.26 13.25
N THR A 278 -12.91 -20.57 12.12
CA THR A 278 -13.29 -21.12 10.82
C THR A 278 -12.13 -21.96 10.33
N VAL A 279 -12.28 -23.28 10.32
CA VAL A 279 -11.20 -24.25 10.01
C VAL A 279 -10.82 -24.16 8.53
N GLU A 280 -9.52 -24.21 8.25
CA GLU A 280 -8.93 -24.32 6.91
C GLU A 280 -8.20 -25.67 6.77
N TRP A 281 -7.27 -25.95 7.69
CA TRP A 281 -6.52 -27.20 7.72
C TRP A 281 -6.65 -27.91 9.08
N ALA A 282 -6.74 -29.24 9.04
CA ALA A 282 -6.63 -30.10 10.20
C ALA A 282 -5.40 -30.99 10.08
N GLU A 283 -4.52 -30.95 11.08
CA GLU A 283 -3.33 -31.80 11.15
C GLU A 283 -3.41 -32.76 12.34
N VAL A 284 -3.17 -34.04 12.07
CA VAL A 284 -3.13 -35.11 13.05
C VAL A 284 -1.73 -35.67 13.12
N MET A 285 -1.03 -35.41 14.22
CA MET A 285 0.16 -36.18 14.58
C MET A 285 -0.30 -37.55 15.08
N PHE A 286 0.12 -38.62 14.42
CA PHE A 286 -0.23 -40.00 14.71
C PHE A 286 1.03 -40.80 15.06
N ASP A 287 1.03 -41.42 16.23
CA ASP A 287 2.11 -42.28 16.72
C ASP A 287 1.55 -43.67 17.04
N ALA A 288 1.95 -44.66 16.24
CA ALA A 288 1.54 -46.03 16.41
C ALA A 288 2.66 -47.00 16.02
N THR A 289 2.81 -48.03 16.84
CA THR A 289 3.67 -49.17 16.56
C THR A 289 2.86 -50.25 15.85
N HIS A 290 3.27 -50.67 14.65
CA HIS A 290 2.60 -51.71 13.87
C HIS A 290 3.59 -52.39 12.93
N THR A 291 3.53 -53.71 12.80
CA THR A 291 4.44 -54.48 11.92
C THR A 291 4.20 -54.17 10.44
N PHE A 292 2.94 -54.01 10.03
CA PHE A 292 2.58 -53.59 8.66
C PHE A 292 1.64 -52.40 8.72
N ARG A 293 2.16 -51.19 8.59
CA ARG A 293 1.35 -49.97 8.74
C ARG A 293 0.27 -49.83 7.65
N GLY A 294 0.42 -50.54 6.53
CA GLY A 294 -0.56 -50.64 5.46
C GLY A 294 -1.89 -51.26 5.88
N ASP A 295 -1.96 -51.97 7.01
CA ASP A 295 -3.21 -52.59 7.48
C ASP A 295 -4.13 -51.61 8.24
N LEU A 296 -3.58 -50.45 8.61
CA LEU A 296 -4.29 -49.46 9.43
C LEU A 296 -5.19 -48.56 8.58
N ASN A 297 -6.44 -48.44 9.02
CA ASN A 297 -7.36 -47.38 8.62
C ASN A 297 -7.41 -46.33 9.73
N VAL A 298 -7.22 -45.06 9.36
CA VAL A 298 -7.26 -43.93 10.29
C VAL A 298 -8.17 -42.84 9.73
N SER A 299 -9.18 -42.43 10.49
CA SER A 299 -10.08 -41.34 10.11
C SER A 299 -10.33 -40.35 11.26
N LEU A 300 -10.43 -39.07 10.90
CA LEU A 300 -10.77 -37.96 11.80
C LEU A 300 -12.20 -37.51 11.52
N ILE A 301 -13.04 -37.44 12.54
CA ILE A 301 -14.43 -37.01 12.45
C ILE A 301 -14.58 -35.69 13.20
N SER A 302 -15.07 -34.65 12.54
CA SER A 302 -15.27 -33.32 13.14
C SER A 302 -16.57 -33.23 13.95
N PRO A 303 -16.75 -32.15 14.75
CA PRO A 303 -17.98 -31.91 15.50
C PRO A 303 -19.23 -31.77 14.61
N ALA A 304 -19.05 -31.46 13.33
CA ALA A 304 -20.14 -31.41 12.35
C ALA A 304 -20.46 -32.77 11.72
N GLY A 305 -19.68 -33.81 12.02
CA GLY A 305 -19.83 -35.17 11.51
C GLY A 305 -19.05 -35.44 10.22
N THR A 306 -18.24 -34.49 9.73
CA THR A 306 -17.43 -34.67 8.52
C THR A 306 -16.27 -35.62 8.80
N GLU A 307 -16.22 -36.73 8.06
CA GLU A 307 -15.13 -37.71 8.13
C GLU A 307 -14.01 -37.38 7.12
N SER A 308 -12.80 -37.22 7.65
CA SER A 308 -11.53 -37.11 6.93
C SER A 308 -10.79 -38.44 7.01
N VAL A 309 -10.70 -39.17 5.90
CA VAL A 309 -9.92 -40.42 5.84
C VAL A 309 -8.45 -40.08 5.62
N LEU A 310 -7.61 -40.38 6.60
CA LEU A 310 -6.19 -40.00 6.61
C LEU A 310 -5.30 -41.08 6.00
N THR A 311 -5.62 -42.35 6.28
CA THR A 311 -5.08 -43.50 5.57
C THR A 311 -6.12 -44.61 5.50
N ARG A 312 -6.06 -45.39 4.42
CA ARG A 312 -6.86 -46.59 4.19
C ARG A 312 -5.92 -47.78 4.14
N GLN A 313 -6.47 -48.97 4.37
CA GLN A 313 -5.76 -50.21 4.13
C GLN A 313 -5.16 -50.24 2.72
N ASN A 314 -3.87 -50.58 2.60
CA ASN A 314 -3.12 -50.61 1.34
C ASN A 314 -1.91 -51.56 1.41
N ASP A 315 -1.24 -51.81 0.28
CA ASP A 315 -0.13 -52.76 0.15
C ASP A 315 1.24 -52.23 0.68
N ASP A 316 1.25 -51.36 1.69
CA ASP A 316 2.47 -50.86 2.34
C ASP A 316 2.93 -51.78 3.49
N PHE A 317 3.98 -52.56 3.21
CA PHE A 317 4.59 -53.50 4.15
C PHE A 317 5.60 -52.87 5.12
N GLY A 318 5.67 -51.54 5.23
CA GLY A 318 6.57 -50.85 6.17
C GLY A 318 6.04 -50.80 7.60
N ASP A 319 6.94 -50.80 8.57
CA ASP A 319 6.60 -50.72 9.99
C ASP A 319 6.27 -49.27 10.43
N ASN A 320 5.36 -49.15 11.40
CA ASN A 320 5.10 -47.99 12.27
C ASN A 320 4.68 -46.67 11.60
N PHE A 321 3.95 -45.86 12.38
CA PHE A 321 3.84 -44.41 12.18
C PHE A 321 4.56 -43.72 13.35
N SER A 322 5.71 -43.10 13.10
CA SER A 322 6.52 -42.44 14.14
C SER A 322 6.22 -40.94 14.18
N LYS A 323 5.25 -40.53 15.00
CA LYS A 323 4.77 -39.13 15.09
C LYS A 323 4.50 -38.51 13.71
N TRP A 324 3.94 -39.30 12.82
CA TRP A 324 3.65 -38.90 11.45
C TRP A 324 2.52 -37.86 11.43
N VAL A 325 2.64 -36.81 10.62
CA VAL A 325 1.59 -35.78 10.53
C VAL A 325 0.77 -36.00 9.26
N PHE A 326 -0.51 -36.33 9.46
CA PHE A 326 -1.51 -36.30 8.38
C PHE A 326 -2.13 -34.90 8.31
N THR A 327 -2.41 -34.42 7.10
CA THR A 327 -3.05 -33.12 6.87
C THR A 327 -4.33 -33.31 6.04
N SER A 328 -5.42 -32.63 6.42
CA SER A 328 -6.71 -32.67 5.73
C SER A 328 -7.29 -31.26 5.55
N ALA A 329 -7.86 -31.02 4.36
CA ALA A 329 -8.67 -29.84 4.06
C ALA A 329 -10.19 -30.12 4.11
N ARG A 330 -10.65 -31.35 4.39
CA ARG A 330 -12.07 -31.70 4.19
C ARG A 330 -13.01 -30.95 5.15
N ASN A 331 -12.48 -30.44 6.24
CA ASN A 331 -13.21 -29.67 7.25
C ASN A 331 -13.20 -28.15 6.99
N TRP A 332 -12.79 -27.71 5.79
CA TRP A 332 -12.72 -26.29 5.43
C TRP A 332 -14.06 -25.57 5.64
N GLY A 333 -14.02 -24.41 6.28
CA GLY A 333 -15.17 -23.58 6.61
C GLY A 333 -15.94 -23.99 7.87
N GLU A 334 -15.66 -25.15 8.47
CA GLU A 334 -16.38 -25.61 9.66
C GLU A 334 -15.98 -24.85 10.93
N SER A 335 -16.88 -24.82 11.91
CA SER A 335 -16.54 -24.43 13.28
C SER A 335 -15.65 -25.47 13.93
N ALA A 336 -14.56 -25.03 14.57
CA ALA A 336 -13.71 -25.91 15.36
C ALA A 336 -14.33 -26.39 16.68
N VAL A 337 -15.38 -25.70 17.17
CA VAL A 337 -15.95 -25.96 18.51
C VAL A 337 -16.65 -27.31 18.59
N GLY A 338 -16.28 -28.07 19.61
CA GLY A 338 -16.89 -29.36 19.96
C GLY A 338 -15.91 -30.53 19.87
N ASP A 339 -16.47 -31.73 19.81
CA ASP A 339 -15.74 -33.00 19.89
C ASP A 339 -15.20 -33.44 18.53
N TRP A 340 -13.89 -33.59 18.44
CA TRP A 340 -13.17 -34.20 17.33
C TRP A 340 -12.74 -35.61 17.69
N LYS A 341 -13.05 -36.59 16.85
CA LYS A 341 -12.82 -38.01 17.11
C LYS A 341 -11.84 -38.61 16.10
N LEU A 342 -10.74 -39.20 16.57
CA LEU A 342 -9.85 -40.02 15.73
C LEU A 342 -10.19 -41.50 15.92
N LYS A 343 -10.50 -42.20 14.81
CA LYS A 343 -10.78 -43.64 14.77
C LYS A 343 -9.60 -44.37 14.12
N VAL A 344 -9.16 -45.47 14.74
CA VAL A 344 -8.03 -46.31 14.29
C VAL A 344 -8.49 -47.76 14.29
N SER A 345 -8.35 -48.46 13.17
CA SER A 345 -8.72 -49.88 13.03
C SER A 345 -7.72 -50.64 12.17
N ASP A 346 -7.51 -51.91 12.51
CA ASP A 346 -6.75 -52.87 11.71
C ASP A 346 -7.73 -53.80 10.97
N GLY A 347 -7.60 -53.86 9.65
CA GLY A 347 -8.47 -54.65 8.77
C GLY A 347 -7.97 -56.05 8.41
N VAL A 348 -6.74 -56.40 8.79
CA VAL A 348 -6.07 -57.66 8.41
C VAL A 348 -5.85 -58.52 9.66
N THR A 349 -5.67 -59.83 9.47
CA THR A 349 -5.46 -60.80 10.56
C THR A 349 -3.97 -61.04 10.81
N GLU A 350 -3.60 -61.27 12.08
CA GLU A 350 -2.31 -61.81 12.60
C GLU A 350 -1.30 -60.76 13.11
N GLU A 351 -1.19 -59.60 12.48
CA GLU A 351 -0.33 -58.52 12.97
C GLU A 351 -1.03 -57.66 14.02
N ILE A 352 -0.37 -57.40 15.14
CA ILE A 352 -0.92 -56.56 16.22
C ILE A 352 -0.06 -55.33 16.44
N GLY A 353 -0.71 -54.16 16.51
CA GLY A 353 -0.06 -52.90 16.85
C GLY A 353 -0.55 -52.27 18.15
N THR A 354 0.08 -51.16 18.50
CA THR A 354 -0.28 -50.30 19.63
C THR A 354 -0.42 -48.86 19.13
N TRP A 355 -1.54 -48.21 19.45
CA TRP A 355 -1.70 -46.78 19.27
C TRP A 355 -1.06 -46.08 20.47
N ASN A 356 0.07 -45.42 20.25
CA ASN A 356 0.88 -44.82 21.31
C ASN A 356 0.35 -43.45 21.71
N ALA A 357 0.20 -42.54 20.75
CA ALA A 357 -0.24 -41.18 20.99
C ALA A 357 -0.84 -40.52 19.75
N TRP A 358 -1.57 -39.43 19.96
CA TRP A 358 -1.93 -38.52 18.88
C TRP A 358 -2.11 -37.08 19.35
N GLN A 359 -2.11 -36.15 18.40
CA GLN A 359 -2.38 -34.74 18.66
C GLN A 359 -3.10 -34.13 17.46
N LEU A 360 -4.08 -33.25 17.75
CA LEU A 360 -4.81 -32.50 16.74
C LEU A 360 -4.43 -31.02 16.78
N SER A 361 -4.08 -30.48 15.61
CA SER A 361 -3.88 -29.05 15.36
C SER A 361 -4.87 -28.59 14.28
N LEU A 362 -5.60 -27.50 14.54
CA LEU A 362 -6.52 -26.89 13.58
C LEU A 362 -6.02 -25.50 13.24
N PHE A 363 -5.94 -25.20 11.95
CA PHE A 363 -5.51 -23.92 11.41
C PHE A 363 -6.69 -23.23 10.74
N GLY A 364 -6.81 -21.91 10.90
CA GLY A 364 -7.94 -21.17 10.36
C GLY A 364 -7.97 -19.72 10.81
N THR A 365 -9.15 -19.10 10.79
CA THR A 365 -9.33 -17.68 11.17
C THR A 365 -10.34 -17.49 12.29
N LYS A 366 -10.13 -16.43 13.08
CA LYS A 366 -11.23 -15.84 13.86
C LYS A 366 -12.27 -15.23 12.92
N PRO A 367 -13.56 -15.19 13.31
CA PRO A 367 -14.54 -14.39 12.59
C PRO A 367 -14.05 -12.95 12.42
N THR A 368 -14.19 -12.38 11.22
CA THR A 368 -13.82 -10.97 10.97
C THR A 368 -15.07 -10.13 11.02
N VAL A 369 -15.11 -9.09 11.85
CA VAL A 369 -16.25 -8.17 11.95
C VAL A 369 -15.98 -6.87 11.21
N SER A 370 -17.00 -6.33 10.56
CA SER A 370 -16.97 -5.05 9.87
C SER A 370 -18.22 -4.25 10.18
N LEU A 371 -18.15 -2.94 9.98
CA LEU A 371 -19.20 -1.97 10.26
C LEU A 371 -19.39 -1.05 9.07
N VAL A 372 -20.64 -0.76 8.73
CA VAL A 372 -21.03 0.23 7.71
C VAL A 372 -22.29 0.95 8.21
N ALA A 373 -22.39 2.25 7.96
CA ALA A 373 -23.64 3.00 8.05
C ALA A 373 -24.48 2.66 6.82
N THR A 374 -25.40 1.70 6.97
CA THR A 374 -26.29 1.29 5.87
C THR A 374 -27.39 2.30 5.61
N ASP A 375 -27.69 3.13 6.61
CA ASP A 375 -28.44 4.36 6.47
C ASP A 375 -27.67 5.49 7.18
N PRO A 376 -26.93 6.32 6.42
CA PRO A 376 -26.04 7.35 6.99
C PRO A 376 -26.79 8.60 7.46
N ASP A 377 -28.11 8.65 7.29
CA ASP A 377 -28.93 9.81 7.62
C ASP A 377 -30.01 9.39 8.63
N ALA A 378 -30.15 10.14 9.72
CA ALA A 378 -31.22 10.00 10.69
C ALA A 378 -31.94 11.34 10.82
N THR A 379 -33.27 11.36 10.80
CA THR A 379 -34.07 12.58 10.98
C THR A 379 -34.91 12.47 12.24
N GLU A 380 -34.91 13.50 13.07
CA GLU A 380 -35.74 13.58 14.27
C GLU A 380 -37.20 13.20 14.03
N GLY A 381 -37.71 12.30 14.88
CA GLY A 381 -39.12 11.86 14.88
C GLY A 381 -39.58 11.03 13.69
N GLU A 382 -38.79 10.93 12.62
CA GLU A 382 -39.21 10.37 11.34
C GLU A 382 -38.39 9.15 10.92
N ASP A 383 -37.10 9.33 10.59
CA ASP A 383 -36.27 8.31 9.92
C ASP A 383 -35.05 7.95 10.77
N PRO A 384 -34.96 6.72 11.30
CA PRO A 384 -33.79 6.31 12.05
C PRO A 384 -32.64 5.94 11.11
N GLY A 385 -31.46 6.53 11.34
CA GLY A 385 -30.22 6.05 10.72
C GLY A 385 -29.89 4.63 11.17
N GLU A 386 -28.94 3.98 10.50
CA GLU A 386 -28.69 2.56 10.74
C GLU A 386 -27.22 2.18 10.51
N PHE A 387 -26.63 1.56 11.53
CA PHE A 387 -25.40 0.82 11.37
C PHE A 387 -25.68 -0.67 11.16
N THR A 388 -24.99 -1.30 10.21
CA THR A 388 -24.95 -2.75 10.07
C THR A 388 -23.57 -3.27 10.45
N ILE A 389 -23.52 -4.10 11.49
CA ILE A 389 -22.32 -4.89 11.82
C ILE A 389 -22.44 -6.25 11.14
N SER A 390 -21.44 -6.63 10.36
CA SER A 390 -21.35 -7.91 9.67
C SER A 390 -20.17 -8.72 10.16
N ARG A 391 -20.23 -10.04 9.98
CA ARG A 391 -19.11 -10.96 10.19
C ARG A 391 -18.86 -11.83 8.97
N SER A 392 -17.60 -12.17 8.72
CA SER A 392 -17.19 -13.26 7.83
C SER A 392 -16.68 -14.46 8.62
N GLY A 393 -16.70 -15.65 7.99
CA GLY A 393 -16.37 -16.93 8.62
C GLY A 393 -17.60 -17.73 9.02
N ASN A 394 -17.39 -18.74 9.86
CA ASN A 394 -18.45 -19.64 10.35
C ASN A 394 -19.53 -18.89 11.15
N THR A 395 -20.80 -19.25 10.93
CA THR A 395 -21.96 -18.62 11.60
C THR A 395 -22.62 -19.51 12.66
N LYS A 396 -22.10 -20.71 12.93
CA LYS A 396 -22.73 -21.71 13.81
C LYS A 396 -23.08 -21.17 15.21
N LEU A 397 -22.21 -20.37 15.81
CA LEU A 397 -22.38 -19.81 17.15
C LEU A 397 -22.75 -18.32 17.09
N PRO A 398 -23.47 -17.78 18.09
CA PRO A 398 -23.68 -16.33 18.20
C PRO A 398 -22.36 -15.60 18.47
N LEU A 399 -22.23 -14.36 18.02
CA LEU A 399 -21.03 -13.53 18.24
C LEU A 399 -21.42 -12.18 18.84
N THR A 400 -20.95 -11.89 20.05
CA THR A 400 -21.09 -10.56 20.66
C THR A 400 -19.96 -9.65 20.16
N VAL A 401 -20.31 -8.48 19.64
CA VAL A 401 -19.42 -7.47 19.09
C VAL A 401 -19.51 -6.21 19.94
N ASN A 402 -18.36 -5.74 20.41
CA ASN A 402 -18.23 -4.54 21.24
C ASN A 402 -17.95 -3.31 20.37
N TYR A 403 -18.56 -2.18 20.72
CA TYR A 403 -18.34 -0.90 20.04
C TYR A 403 -18.27 0.27 21.03
N LEU A 404 -17.92 1.44 20.51
CA LEU A 404 -18.05 2.73 21.19
C LEU A 404 -18.64 3.75 20.22
N MET A 405 -19.36 4.72 20.77
CA MET A 405 -19.80 5.91 20.05
C MET A 405 -18.76 7.02 20.25
N LYS A 406 -18.45 7.76 19.19
CA LYS A 406 -17.58 8.95 19.21
C LYS A 406 -18.23 10.05 18.39
N ALA A 407 -18.15 11.29 18.88
CA ALA A 407 -18.44 12.45 18.06
C ALA A 407 -17.41 12.59 16.93
N ALA A 408 -17.79 13.21 15.81
CA ALA A 408 -16.84 13.67 14.82
C ALA A 408 -15.95 14.76 15.44
N ASN A 409 -14.62 14.70 15.25
CA ASN A 409 -13.67 15.65 15.84
C ASN A 409 -13.68 17.03 15.16
N ASN A 410 -14.83 17.53 14.71
CA ASN A 410 -14.95 18.82 14.04
C ASN A 410 -15.37 19.87 15.05
N TRP A 411 -14.47 20.82 15.36
CA TRP A 411 -14.68 21.95 16.27
C TRP A 411 -15.89 22.85 15.91
N SER A 412 -16.49 22.67 14.74
CA SER A 412 -17.57 23.49 14.17
C SER A 412 -18.97 22.87 14.24
N SER A 413 -19.11 21.58 14.60
CA SER A 413 -20.41 20.90 14.74
C SER A 413 -20.61 20.47 16.20
N PRO A 414 -21.79 20.70 16.80
CA PRO A 414 -22.05 20.22 18.16
C PRO A 414 -22.02 18.69 18.21
N GLU A 415 -21.63 18.18 19.39
CA GLU A 415 -21.48 16.75 19.64
C GLU A 415 -22.84 16.11 19.95
N ALA A 416 -23.23 15.09 19.17
CA ALA A 416 -24.37 14.25 19.49
C ALA A 416 -24.11 13.40 20.76
N ILE A 417 -24.89 13.67 21.81
CA ILE A 417 -24.83 13.07 23.14
C ILE A 417 -25.78 11.86 23.24
N ASN A 418 -25.18 10.70 23.57
CA ASN A 418 -25.90 9.46 23.79
C ASN A 418 -26.93 9.57 24.95
N GLY A 419 -28.21 9.38 24.64
CA GLY A 419 -29.33 9.49 25.58
C GLY A 419 -29.93 10.90 25.70
N THR A 420 -29.38 11.89 25.00
CA THR A 420 -29.98 13.23 24.85
C THR A 420 -30.54 13.38 23.43
N ASP A 421 -29.70 13.17 22.41
CA ASP A 421 -30.05 13.46 21.01
C ASP A 421 -30.45 12.17 20.25
N TYR A 422 -30.02 11.01 20.75
CA TYR A 422 -30.46 9.69 20.30
C TYR A 422 -30.59 8.70 21.45
N ASN A 423 -31.41 7.65 21.26
CA ASN A 423 -31.66 6.63 22.28
C ASN A 423 -30.39 5.93 22.77
N SER A 424 -30.33 5.66 24.08
CA SER A 424 -29.14 5.08 24.70
C SER A 424 -28.71 3.73 24.13
N LEU A 425 -27.50 3.66 23.58
CA LEU A 425 -26.87 2.42 23.12
C LEU A 425 -26.01 1.77 24.22
N THR A 426 -25.98 0.44 24.27
CA THR A 426 -25.35 -0.35 25.34
C THR A 426 -23.84 -0.58 25.16
N GLY A 427 -23.29 -0.26 23.98
CA GLY A 427 -21.87 -0.46 23.65
C GLY A 427 -21.51 -1.89 23.21
N SER A 428 -22.49 -2.76 23.02
CA SER A 428 -22.30 -4.08 22.42
C SER A 428 -23.58 -4.56 21.70
N VAL A 429 -23.43 -5.44 20.73
CA VAL A 429 -24.54 -6.10 20.03
C VAL A 429 -24.19 -7.57 19.79
N THR A 430 -25.19 -8.46 19.71
CA THR A 430 -24.95 -9.87 19.37
C THR A 430 -25.48 -10.19 17.98
N ILE A 431 -24.62 -10.68 17.10
CA ILE A 431 -25.01 -11.35 15.85
C ILE A 431 -25.53 -12.76 16.23
N PRO A 432 -26.81 -13.08 15.99
CA PRO A 432 -27.37 -14.38 16.38
C PRO A 432 -26.71 -15.58 15.66
N ALA A 433 -26.81 -16.76 16.26
CA ALA A 433 -26.40 -18.01 15.62
C ALA A 433 -27.09 -18.18 14.25
N GLY A 434 -26.33 -18.60 13.24
CA GLY A 434 -26.77 -18.74 11.85
C GLY A 434 -26.82 -17.43 11.04
N GLN A 435 -26.67 -16.26 11.68
CA GLN A 435 -26.68 -14.96 11.00
C GLN A 435 -25.27 -14.45 10.72
N SER A 436 -25.12 -13.68 9.63
CA SER A 436 -23.87 -13.03 9.23
C SER A 436 -23.83 -11.54 9.56
N SER A 437 -24.93 -10.94 10.01
CA SER A 437 -24.98 -9.52 10.34
C SER A 437 -26.10 -9.19 11.34
N VAL A 438 -26.04 -7.98 11.90
CA VAL A 438 -27.06 -7.38 12.76
C VAL A 438 -27.13 -5.87 12.50
N LYS A 439 -28.34 -5.33 12.50
CA LYS A 439 -28.62 -3.90 12.34
C LYS A 439 -28.77 -3.23 13.70
N ILE A 440 -28.24 -2.02 13.83
CA ILE A 440 -28.35 -1.15 15.01
C ILE A 440 -28.96 0.18 14.54
N PRO A 441 -30.25 0.42 14.81
CA PRO A 441 -30.88 1.68 14.47
C PRO A 441 -30.41 2.80 15.41
N ILE A 442 -30.13 3.96 14.84
CA ILE A 442 -29.87 5.22 15.53
C ILE A 442 -31.19 6.00 15.54
N GLN A 443 -31.92 5.86 16.63
CA GLN A 443 -33.21 6.51 16.83
C GLN A 443 -32.96 7.85 17.49
N THR A 444 -33.10 8.94 16.74
CA THR A 444 -33.05 10.32 17.21
C THR A 444 -34.20 10.62 18.17
N ILE A 445 -34.02 11.63 19.02
CA ILE A 445 -35.02 12.08 19.98
C ILE A 445 -35.62 13.39 19.46
N GLU A 446 -36.93 13.40 19.21
CA GLU A 446 -37.67 14.58 18.75
C GLU A 446 -37.74 15.66 19.83
N ASP A 447 -37.41 16.90 19.49
CA ASP A 447 -37.78 18.07 20.30
C ASP A 447 -38.45 19.22 19.53
N ALA A 448 -38.15 20.48 19.87
CA ALA A 448 -38.75 21.67 19.26
C ALA A 448 -37.74 22.84 19.12
N GLU A 449 -36.47 22.60 19.45
CA GLU A 449 -35.38 23.55 19.31
C GLU A 449 -34.77 23.43 17.91
N VAL A 450 -34.29 24.54 17.34
CA VAL A 450 -33.58 24.48 16.04
C VAL A 450 -32.13 24.20 16.32
N GLU A 451 -31.67 23.03 15.93
CA GLU A 451 -30.33 22.53 16.25
C GLU A 451 -29.42 22.50 15.02
N TRP A 452 -28.14 22.23 15.24
CA TRP A 452 -27.22 22.03 14.13
C TRP A 452 -27.31 20.57 13.68
N THR A 453 -26.99 20.30 12.42
CA THR A 453 -26.75 18.91 12.00
C THR A 453 -25.56 18.35 12.77
N GLU A 454 -25.80 17.27 13.51
CA GLU A 454 -24.79 16.59 14.31
C GLU A 454 -24.28 15.34 13.59
N GLU A 455 -23.09 14.87 13.95
CA GLU A 455 -22.52 13.64 13.40
C GLU A 455 -22.08 12.68 14.51
N ILE A 456 -22.54 11.44 14.43
CA ILE A 456 -22.17 10.38 15.36
C ILE A 456 -21.46 9.22 14.66
N GLY A 457 -20.25 8.90 15.13
CA GLY A 457 -19.45 7.79 14.67
C GLY A 457 -19.57 6.56 15.56
N MET A 458 -19.73 5.38 14.98
CA MET A 458 -19.60 4.10 15.67
C MET A 458 -18.23 3.49 15.35
N HIS A 459 -17.53 2.99 16.37
CA HIS A 459 -16.24 2.32 16.20
C HIS A 459 -16.25 0.94 16.87
N LEU A 460 -15.79 -0.08 16.14
CA LEU A 460 -15.63 -1.43 16.66
C LEU A 460 -14.46 -1.49 17.66
N LYS A 461 -14.63 -2.23 18.77
CA LYS A 461 -13.59 -2.48 19.78
C LYS A 461 -12.93 -3.85 19.57
N PRO A 462 -11.62 -3.98 19.79
CA PRO A 462 -10.94 -5.28 19.75
C PRO A 462 -11.51 -6.24 20.80
N ASP A 463 -11.56 -7.53 20.47
CA ASP A 463 -11.97 -8.61 21.37
C ASP A 463 -11.23 -9.90 20.99
N ASP A 464 -11.08 -10.84 21.92
CA ASP A 464 -10.44 -12.13 21.64
C ASP A 464 -11.29 -13.04 20.75
N ALA A 465 -12.62 -12.86 20.72
CA ALA A 465 -13.56 -13.70 19.98
C ALA A 465 -13.61 -13.42 18.47
N TYR A 466 -13.12 -12.26 18.02
CA TYR A 466 -13.15 -11.86 16.61
C TYR A 466 -11.91 -11.04 16.25
N GLN A 467 -11.76 -10.73 14.98
CA GLN A 467 -10.81 -9.71 14.50
C GLN A 467 -11.56 -8.62 13.76
N ILE A 468 -11.04 -7.39 13.78
CA ILE A 468 -11.68 -6.25 13.14
C ILE A 468 -11.20 -6.16 11.69
N GLY A 469 -12.14 -6.10 10.75
CA GLY A 469 -11.85 -5.86 9.33
C GLY A 469 -11.54 -4.39 9.03
N VAL A 470 -11.20 -4.11 7.77
CA VAL A 470 -10.80 -2.76 7.33
C VAL A 470 -11.85 -1.67 7.59
N ALA A 471 -13.14 -2.00 7.44
CA ALA A 471 -14.25 -1.10 7.76
C ALA A 471 -14.60 -1.27 9.25
N ASN A 472 -13.93 -0.49 10.11
CA ASN A 472 -14.02 -0.58 11.56
C ASN A 472 -14.74 0.59 12.23
N SER A 473 -15.09 1.63 11.46
CA SER A 473 -15.90 2.75 11.89
C SER A 473 -16.64 3.37 10.73
N ASP A 474 -17.80 3.95 11.02
CA ASP A 474 -18.58 4.72 10.06
C ASP A 474 -19.42 5.76 10.82
N MET A 475 -20.09 6.66 10.10
CA MET A 475 -20.82 7.80 10.68
C MET A 475 -22.27 7.89 10.20
N VAL A 476 -23.14 8.41 11.07
CA VAL A 476 -24.52 8.78 10.78
C VAL A 476 -24.71 10.25 11.12
N LYS A 477 -25.39 10.98 10.23
CA LYS A 477 -25.78 12.38 10.42
C LYS A 477 -27.15 12.45 11.09
N LEU A 478 -27.30 13.33 12.06
CA LEU A 478 -28.55 13.59 12.75
C LEU A 478 -29.12 14.92 12.22
N TRP A 479 -30.24 14.83 11.51
CA TRP A 479 -30.95 15.94 10.90
C TRP A 479 -32.09 16.39 11.80
N ASP A 480 -32.03 17.67 12.14
CA ASP A 480 -33.13 18.41 12.76
C ASP A 480 -34.32 18.52 11.77
N ASN A 481 -35.53 18.23 12.23
CA ASN A 481 -36.75 18.29 11.42
C ASN A 481 -37.45 19.66 11.48
N GLU A 482 -36.99 20.56 12.36
CA GLU A 482 -37.52 21.90 12.49
C GLU A 482 -37.30 22.74 11.20
N THR A 483 -38.19 23.71 11.00
CA THR A 483 -37.99 24.71 9.94
C THR A 483 -36.70 25.51 10.20
N PRO A 484 -35.74 25.55 9.26
CA PRO A 484 -34.44 26.20 9.46
C PRO A 484 -34.53 27.66 9.90
N GLU A 485 -33.61 28.13 10.72
CA GLU A 485 -33.51 29.54 11.15
C GLU A 485 -32.40 30.26 10.38
N ILE A 486 -32.71 31.43 9.82
CA ILE A 486 -31.74 32.32 9.17
C ILE A 486 -31.30 33.43 10.10
N ARG A 487 -29.98 33.61 10.18
CA ARG A 487 -29.31 34.73 10.85
C ARG A 487 -28.43 35.49 9.86
N LEU A 488 -28.46 36.82 9.90
CA LEU A 488 -27.53 37.64 9.13
C LEU A 488 -26.38 38.13 10.00
N TYR A 489 -25.19 38.10 9.42
CA TYR A 489 -24.01 38.73 9.96
C TYR A 489 -23.34 39.58 8.88
N ALA A 490 -22.75 40.71 9.28
CA ALA A 490 -21.77 41.39 8.46
C ALA A 490 -20.42 41.23 9.14
N GLU A 491 -19.43 40.82 8.38
CA GLU A 491 -18.05 40.92 8.83
C GLU A 491 -17.50 42.26 8.32
N TRP A 492 -17.44 43.22 9.24
CA TRP A 492 -16.40 44.23 9.16
C TRP A 492 -15.42 43.91 10.26
N TYR A 493 -14.16 43.67 9.91
CA TYR A 493 -13.14 43.34 10.89
C TYR A 493 -12.95 44.51 11.88
N SER A 494 -13.38 44.32 13.12
CA SER A 494 -13.26 45.32 14.20
C SER A 494 -11.98 45.19 15.02
N GLY A 495 -11.01 44.38 14.53
CA GLY A 495 -9.82 44.00 15.30
C GLY A 495 -10.06 42.85 16.27
N LYS A 496 -11.23 42.21 16.22
CA LYS A 496 -11.59 41.01 17.00
C LYS A 496 -12.18 39.97 16.07
N ILE A 497 -11.72 38.74 16.23
CA ILE A 497 -12.06 37.62 15.36
C ILE A 497 -13.54 37.18 15.51
N ASP A 498 -14.17 37.45 16.66
CA ASP A 498 -15.55 37.01 16.95
C ASP A 498 -16.61 38.12 16.87
N ASP A 499 -16.26 39.32 16.37
CA ASP A 499 -17.14 40.50 16.44
C ASP A 499 -17.95 40.68 15.15
N TYR A 500 -19.01 39.90 15.00
CA TYR A 500 -19.99 40.09 13.93
C TYR A 500 -20.84 41.33 14.21
N GLN A 501 -20.76 42.34 13.34
CA GLN A 501 -21.46 43.62 13.47
C GLN A 501 -22.73 43.65 12.59
N LYS A 502 -23.64 44.58 12.88
CA LYS A 502 -24.86 44.83 12.06
C LYS A 502 -24.67 45.90 10.97
N LYS A 503 -23.47 46.45 10.86
CA LYS A 503 -23.13 47.53 9.95
C LYS A 503 -21.96 47.10 9.07
N ASN A 504 -22.03 47.49 7.82
CA ASN A 504 -21.05 47.17 6.79
C ASN A 504 -20.71 48.42 5.98
N TYR A 505 -19.63 48.37 5.21
CA TYR A 505 -19.13 49.55 4.49
C TYR A 505 -18.52 49.20 3.13
N VAL A 506 -18.84 49.99 2.11
CA VAL A 506 -18.20 49.95 0.79
C VAL A 506 -17.94 51.36 0.28
N SER A 507 -16.89 51.52 -0.51
CA SER A 507 -16.49 52.75 -1.15
C SER A 507 -16.61 52.62 -2.66
N GLU A 508 -16.93 53.74 -3.30
CA GLU A 508 -16.83 53.89 -4.74
C GLU A 508 -15.41 53.67 -5.27
N SER A 509 -14.38 53.86 -4.44
CA SER A 509 -13.00 53.51 -4.79
C SER A 509 -12.71 52.00 -4.85
N GLY A 510 -13.72 51.14 -4.67
CA GLY A 510 -13.70 49.75 -5.13
C GLY A 510 -13.40 48.67 -4.09
N ASN A 511 -13.43 48.96 -2.78
CA ASN A 511 -13.38 47.88 -1.77
C ASN A 511 -14.68 47.06 -1.79
N SER A 512 -14.60 45.83 -1.29
CA SER A 512 -15.74 44.91 -1.25
C SER A 512 -16.17 44.67 0.18
N ALA A 513 -17.45 44.38 0.38
CA ALA A 513 -17.94 43.91 1.65
C ALA A 513 -18.87 42.72 1.45
N PHE A 514 -19.18 41.97 2.51
CA PHE A 514 -20.12 40.85 2.40
C PHE A 514 -21.12 40.80 3.54
N VAL A 515 -22.26 40.18 3.25
CA VAL A 515 -23.28 39.83 4.24
C VAL A 515 -23.38 38.31 4.27
N ARG A 516 -23.03 37.71 5.40
CA ARG A 516 -23.15 36.27 5.62
C ARG A 516 -24.58 35.93 6.02
N PHE A 517 -25.15 34.97 5.31
CA PHE A 517 -26.40 34.31 5.66
C PHE A 517 -26.05 32.98 6.34
N LEU A 518 -26.28 32.88 7.65
CA LEU A 518 -26.09 31.65 8.41
C LEU A 518 -27.43 30.92 8.52
N ARG A 519 -27.41 29.61 8.28
CA ARG A 519 -28.52 28.67 8.45
C ARG A 519 -28.25 27.79 9.67
N LEU A 520 -29.25 27.71 10.55
CA LEU A 520 -29.38 26.71 11.61
C LEU A 520 -30.53 25.75 11.26
N GLY A 521 -30.45 24.49 11.68
CA GLY A 521 -31.35 23.40 11.28
C GLY A 521 -30.75 22.49 10.21
N SER A 522 -31.55 21.58 9.67
CA SER A 522 -31.11 20.61 8.66
C SER A 522 -30.44 21.25 7.44
N LEU A 523 -29.32 20.68 6.97
CA LEU A 523 -28.57 21.07 5.77
C LEU A 523 -28.83 20.13 4.57
N ALA A 524 -29.85 19.28 4.63
CA ALA A 524 -30.08 18.18 3.68
C ALA A 524 -30.43 18.63 2.24
N THR A 525 -30.93 19.86 2.08
CA THR A 525 -31.34 20.45 0.79
C THR A 525 -30.86 21.89 0.66
N ASP A 526 -30.73 22.38 -0.58
CA ASP A 526 -30.51 23.81 -0.85
C ASP A 526 -31.61 24.66 -0.18
N LEU A 527 -31.25 25.83 0.35
CA LEU A 527 -32.18 26.80 0.92
C LEU A 527 -32.04 28.14 0.21
N THR A 528 -33.10 28.55 -0.49
CA THR A 528 -33.17 29.88 -1.12
C THR A 528 -33.69 30.89 -0.10
N VAL A 529 -32.85 31.85 0.27
CA VAL A 529 -33.20 32.94 1.18
C VAL A 529 -33.51 34.20 0.35
N ASN A 530 -34.68 34.78 0.58
CA ASN A 530 -35.14 35.97 -0.13
C ASN A 530 -34.82 37.21 0.71
N TYR A 531 -34.41 38.30 0.06
CA TYR A 531 -34.12 39.56 0.74
C TYR A 531 -34.62 40.77 -0.06
N SER A 532 -34.93 41.84 0.66
CA SER A 532 -35.28 43.15 0.09
C SER A 532 -34.19 44.17 0.38
N LEU A 533 -33.96 45.07 -0.56
CA LEU A 533 -33.07 46.22 -0.40
C LEU A 533 -33.88 47.51 -0.22
N SER A 534 -33.44 48.37 0.67
CA SER A 534 -33.96 49.73 0.91
C SER A 534 -32.80 50.64 1.32
N GLY A 535 -33.06 51.90 1.67
CA GLY A 535 -32.02 52.84 2.10
C GLY A 535 -32.12 54.17 1.35
N THR A 536 -31.02 54.90 1.32
CA THR A 536 -30.92 56.17 0.58
C THR A 536 -30.31 56.01 -0.81
N ALA A 537 -29.48 54.98 -1.02
CA ALA A 537 -28.85 54.67 -2.30
C ALA A 537 -29.82 54.03 -3.29
N THR A 538 -29.61 54.28 -4.57
CA THR A 538 -30.40 53.89 -5.73
C THR A 538 -29.70 52.79 -6.53
N SER A 539 -30.39 51.64 -6.69
CA SER A 539 -29.88 50.53 -7.50
C SER A 539 -29.74 50.90 -8.98
N GLY A 540 -28.59 50.56 -9.56
CA GLY A 540 -28.21 50.87 -10.94
C GLY A 540 -27.64 52.26 -11.13
N THR A 541 -27.59 53.09 -10.08
CA THR A 541 -26.91 54.40 -10.08
C THR A 541 -25.76 54.36 -9.08
N ASP A 542 -26.04 54.06 -7.81
CA ASP A 542 -25.04 54.14 -6.73
C ASP A 542 -24.47 52.75 -6.41
N TYR A 543 -25.22 51.69 -6.75
CA TYR A 543 -24.72 50.31 -6.69
C TYR A 543 -25.31 49.38 -7.75
N GLU A 544 -24.56 48.35 -8.16
CA GLU A 544 -25.00 47.31 -9.11
C GLU A 544 -26.28 46.60 -8.64
N ALA A 545 -27.16 46.25 -9.59
CA ALA A 545 -28.41 45.56 -9.27
C ALA A 545 -28.18 44.15 -8.71
N MET A 546 -28.84 43.84 -7.58
CA MET A 546 -28.76 42.53 -6.92
C MET A 546 -29.98 41.65 -7.23
N SER A 547 -29.81 40.34 -7.11
CA SER A 547 -30.81 39.32 -7.47
C SER A 547 -32.07 39.32 -6.60
N GLY A 548 -31.99 39.79 -5.35
CA GLY A 548 -33.09 39.73 -4.38
C GLY A 548 -33.24 38.37 -3.67
N SER A 549 -32.39 37.40 -3.99
CA SER A 549 -32.28 36.12 -3.29
C SER A 549 -30.86 35.55 -3.35
N ILE A 550 -30.54 34.66 -2.41
CA ILE A 550 -29.29 33.91 -2.34
C ILE A 550 -29.59 32.45 -1.97
N VAL A 551 -28.75 31.52 -2.43
CA VAL A 551 -28.90 30.09 -2.15
C VAL A 551 -27.78 29.65 -1.21
N ILE A 552 -28.15 29.10 -0.06
CA ILE A 552 -27.25 28.30 0.78
C ILE A 552 -27.34 26.87 0.24
N SER A 553 -26.24 26.34 -0.31
CA SER A 553 -26.25 25.02 -0.95
C SER A 553 -26.45 23.91 0.08
N LYS A 554 -26.93 22.75 -0.37
CA LYS A 554 -26.95 21.53 0.41
C LYS A 554 -25.58 21.27 1.03
N GLY A 555 -25.56 20.97 2.33
CA GLY A 555 -24.35 20.70 3.11
C GLY A 555 -23.64 21.95 3.63
N ASP A 556 -23.97 23.14 3.12
CA ASP A 556 -23.40 24.41 3.59
C ASP A 556 -24.26 24.98 4.72
N ASN A 557 -23.64 25.43 5.80
CA ASN A 557 -24.31 26.13 6.89
C ASN A 557 -24.38 27.64 6.66
N ASP A 558 -23.64 28.20 5.71
CA ASP A 558 -23.68 29.63 5.40
C ASP A 558 -23.36 29.94 3.94
N VAL A 559 -23.64 31.18 3.56
CA VAL A 559 -23.22 31.74 2.27
C VAL A 559 -23.01 33.25 2.39
N ASP A 560 -21.95 33.73 1.73
CA ASP A 560 -21.63 35.16 1.71
C ASP A 560 -22.21 35.84 0.46
N LEU A 561 -23.10 36.81 0.69
CA LEU A 561 -23.51 37.76 -0.34
C LEU A 561 -22.47 38.86 -0.44
N SER A 562 -21.61 38.77 -1.46
CA SER A 562 -20.61 39.81 -1.73
C SER A 562 -21.26 41.06 -2.35
N PHE A 563 -21.10 42.20 -1.68
CA PHE A 563 -21.41 43.54 -2.15
C PHE A 563 -20.22 44.07 -2.96
N LYS A 564 -20.23 43.82 -4.28
CA LYS A 564 -19.15 44.25 -5.20
C LYS A 564 -19.46 45.52 -5.99
N GLY A 565 -20.57 46.17 -5.65
CA GLY A 565 -21.31 46.95 -6.63
C GLY A 565 -21.30 48.45 -6.45
N ALA A 566 -20.58 49.07 -5.51
CA ALA A 566 -20.54 50.54 -5.43
C ALA A 566 -20.04 51.10 -6.78
N ILE A 567 -20.81 51.98 -7.40
CA ILE A 567 -20.52 52.50 -8.73
C ILE A 567 -19.69 53.77 -8.58
N ASP A 568 -18.41 53.69 -8.96
CA ASP A 568 -17.51 54.85 -8.99
C ASP A 568 -17.96 55.85 -10.07
N ASP A 569 -18.43 57.02 -9.65
CA ASP A 569 -18.76 58.10 -10.58
C ASP A 569 -17.86 59.35 -10.40
N ASN A 570 -18.34 60.56 -10.63
CA ASN A 570 -17.55 61.79 -10.44
C ASN A 570 -18.39 62.87 -9.71
N LEU A 571 -19.46 62.46 -9.04
CA LEU A 571 -20.43 63.32 -8.39
C LEU A 571 -20.20 63.31 -6.89
N VAL A 572 -20.22 64.51 -6.30
CA VAL A 572 -20.23 64.65 -4.84
C VAL A 572 -21.66 64.52 -4.35
N GLU A 573 -21.98 63.37 -3.77
CA GLU A 573 -23.33 62.96 -3.35
C GLU A 573 -23.39 62.70 -1.83
N GLY A 574 -22.24 62.48 -1.19
CA GLY A 574 -22.12 62.19 0.24
C GLY A 574 -22.41 60.72 0.58
N GLU A 575 -22.39 60.37 1.88
CA GLU A 575 -22.56 58.98 2.29
C GLU A 575 -24.02 58.50 2.18
N GLU A 576 -24.20 57.37 1.50
CA GLU A 576 -25.50 56.74 1.30
C GLU A 576 -25.61 55.38 1.98
N THR A 577 -26.81 54.78 2.00
CA THR A 577 -27.05 53.51 2.69
C THR A 577 -27.85 52.53 1.84
N VAL A 578 -27.47 51.26 1.92
CA VAL A 578 -28.24 50.10 1.45
C VAL A 578 -28.55 49.22 2.67
N ILE A 579 -29.83 49.00 2.94
CA ILE A 579 -30.33 48.17 4.04
C ILE A 579 -30.86 46.87 3.42
N LEU A 580 -30.13 45.78 3.63
CA LEU A 580 -30.57 44.43 3.28
C LEU A 580 -31.42 43.88 4.42
N SER A 581 -32.63 43.39 4.10
CA SER A 581 -33.52 42.73 5.07
C SER A 581 -34.00 41.39 4.53
N VAL A 582 -33.85 40.32 5.32
CA VAL A 582 -34.44 39.02 4.96
C VAL A 582 -35.97 39.15 4.94
N THR A 583 -36.60 38.65 3.88
CA THR A 583 -38.05 38.66 3.75
C THR A 583 -38.64 37.35 4.30
N PRO A 584 -39.77 37.37 5.02
CA PRO A 584 -40.38 36.14 5.53
C PRO A 584 -40.74 35.16 4.41
N ASP A 585 -40.50 33.87 4.64
CA ASP A 585 -40.84 32.76 3.75
C ASP A 585 -41.35 31.57 4.60
N ALA A 586 -42.07 30.63 3.99
CA ALA A 586 -42.55 29.44 4.70
C ALA A 586 -41.42 28.42 4.93
N ASN A 587 -40.32 28.50 4.18
CA ASN A 587 -39.22 27.54 4.22
C ASN A 587 -38.14 27.85 5.28
N TYR A 588 -38.22 29.00 5.96
CA TYR A 588 -37.30 29.35 7.04
C TYR A 588 -37.93 30.34 8.04
N LYS A 589 -37.48 30.25 9.30
CA LYS A 589 -37.72 31.26 10.34
C LYS A 589 -36.61 32.31 10.28
N ILE A 590 -36.91 33.52 10.73
CA ILE A 590 -35.92 34.61 10.82
C ILE A 590 -35.69 34.91 12.29
N ASN A 591 -34.43 34.95 12.71
CA ASN A 591 -34.11 35.51 14.01
C ASN A 591 -34.33 37.03 13.99
N ASP A 592 -35.33 37.53 14.74
CA ASP A 592 -35.67 38.96 14.78
C ASP A 592 -34.48 39.83 15.23
N GLY A 593 -33.54 39.26 15.98
CA GLY A 593 -32.30 39.89 16.40
C GLY A 593 -31.30 40.15 15.27
N SER A 594 -31.42 39.51 14.10
CA SER A 594 -30.47 39.60 12.99
C SER A 594 -31.14 39.70 11.61
N ARG A 595 -32.33 40.30 11.54
CA ARG A 595 -33.15 40.36 10.32
C ARG A 595 -32.61 41.29 9.22
N SER A 596 -31.78 42.28 9.57
CA SER A 596 -31.27 43.26 8.61
C SER A 596 -29.85 43.70 8.88
N ILE A 597 -29.15 44.05 7.79
CA ILE A 597 -27.79 44.59 7.77
C ILE A 597 -27.82 45.92 7.00
N THR A 598 -27.15 46.94 7.53
CA THR A 598 -26.97 48.23 6.85
C THR A 598 -25.56 48.34 6.30
N THR A 599 -25.42 48.46 4.99
CA THR A 599 -24.18 48.80 4.30
C THR A 599 -24.19 50.29 3.97
N THR A 600 -23.16 51.03 4.37
CA THR A 600 -22.97 52.44 3.98
C THR A 600 -22.09 52.50 2.74
N ILE A 601 -22.49 53.27 1.72
CA ILE A 601 -21.69 53.58 0.52
C ILE A 601 -21.00 54.92 0.74
N TRP A 602 -19.68 54.97 0.58
CA TRP A 602 -18.93 56.22 0.60
C TRP A 602 -18.53 56.67 -0.79
N ASP A 603 -18.98 57.87 -1.07
CA ASP A 603 -18.47 58.79 -2.08
C ASP A 603 -16.95 58.98 -1.90
N ASN A 604 -16.18 58.75 -2.96
CA ASN A 604 -14.73 58.92 -2.96
C ASN A 604 -14.28 60.28 -3.57
N ASP A 605 -15.20 61.09 -4.09
CA ASP A 605 -14.95 62.39 -4.70
C ASP A 605 -14.89 63.52 -3.67
N ASP A 606 -15.48 63.32 -2.49
CA ASP A 606 -15.51 64.30 -1.39
C ASP A 606 -14.30 64.22 -0.42
N LYS A 607 -13.51 63.14 -0.51
CA LYS A 607 -12.39 62.83 0.40
C LYS A 607 -11.25 62.07 -0.27
N PRO A 608 -10.02 62.12 0.27
CA PRO A 608 -8.91 61.34 -0.29
C PRO A 608 -9.17 59.82 -0.17
N THR A 609 -8.85 59.05 -1.20
CA THR A 609 -8.84 57.58 -1.14
C THR A 609 -7.49 57.08 -0.63
N VAL A 610 -7.46 56.10 0.27
CA VAL A 610 -6.24 55.42 0.71
C VAL A 610 -6.15 54.00 0.14
N SER A 611 -4.94 53.57 -0.20
CA SER A 611 -4.62 52.18 -0.60
C SER A 611 -3.39 51.69 0.16
N ILE A 612 -3.29 50.38 0.36
CA ILE A 612 -2.13 49.73 0.96
C ILE A 612 -1.60 48.64 0.03
N VAL A 613 -0.28 48.53 -0.06
CA VAL A 613 0.39 47.40 -0.70
C VAL A 613 1.55 46.98 0.18
N ALA A 614 1.84 45.68 0.23
CA ALA A 614 3.12 45.19 0.72
C ALA A 614 4.16 45.42 -0.37
N THR A 615 4.84 46.57 -0.33
CA THR A 615 5.94 46.91 -1.24
C THR A 615 7.14 45.98 -1.06
N ASP A 616 7.27 45.43 0.14
CA ASP A 616 8.10 44.28 0.45
C ASP A 616 7.25 43.33 1.30
N ASN A 617 6.85 42.20 0.74
CA ASN A 617 5.95 41.24 1.37
C ASN A 617 6.67 40.15 2.17
N THR A 618 7.99 40.27 2.32
CA THR A 618 8.82 39.37 3.11
C THR A 618 9.57 40.15 4.17
N ALA A 619 9.56 39.66 5.40
CA ALA A 619 10.37 40.14 6.50
C ALA A 619 11.17 38.97 7.04
N SER A 620 12.35 39.24 7.59
CA SER A 620 13.16 38.21 8.22
C SER A 620 13.92 38.72 9.45
N GLU A 621 14.01 37.85 10.45
CA GLU A 621 14.79 38.05 11.67
C GLU A 621 16.28 38.21 11.41
N TYR A 622 16.76 37.82 10.23
CA TYR A 622 18.11 38.16 9.78
C TYR A 622 18.35 39.67 9.54
N GLY A 623 17.39 40.54 9.89
CA GLY A 623 17.51 41.99 9.82
C GLY A 623 16.93 42.61 8.56
N ASP A 624 16.09 41.89 7.82
CA ASP A 624 15.36 42.40 6.66
C ASP A 624 13.93 42.78 7.04
N PRO A 625 13.61 44.08 7.12
CA PRO A 625 12.26 44.48 7.44
C PRO A 625 11.35 44.40 6.22
N GLY A 626 10.22 43.70 6.36
CA GLY A 626 9.13 43.81 5.40
C GLY A 626 8.53 45.22 5.43
N GLN A 627 7.80 45.60 4.38
CA GLN A 627 7.34 46.97 4.23
C GLN A 627 5.96 47.08 3.59
N PHE A 628 5.05 47.75 4.32
CA PHE A 628 3.81 48.27 3.77
C PHE A 628 4.01 49.71 3.27
N THR A 629 3.42 50.02 2.11
CA THR A 629 3.27 51.39 1.63
C THR A 629 1.79 51.76 1.58
N ILE A 630 1.42 52.78 2.34
CA ILE A 630 0.09 53.38 2.29
C ILE A 630 0.14 54.61 1.39
N THR A 631 -0.73 54.67 0.39
CA THR A 631 -0.81 55.79 -0.58
C THR A 631 -2.17 56.46 -0.47
N ARG A 632 -2.25 57.77 -0.79
CA ARG A 632 -3.50 58.51 -0.94
C ARG A 632 -3.66 59.17 -2.31
N THR A 633 -4.90 59.30 -2.77
CA THR A 633 -5.32 60.18 -3.87
C THR A 633 -5.85 61.52 -3.34
N GLY A 634 -6.12 62.49 -4.22
CA GLY A 634 -6.68 63.78 -3.84
C GLY A 634 -5.68 64.80 -3.27
N SER A 635 -6.16 65.77 -2.48
CA SER A 635 -5.36 66.90 -1.99
C SER A 635 -4.31 66.48 -0.95
N THR A 636 -3.04 66.84 -1.19
CA THR A 636 -1.95 66.60 -0.24
C THR A 636 -1.68 67.77 0.71
N ALA A 637 -2.45 68.86 0.63
CA ALA A 637 -2.15 70.10 1.35
C ALA A 637 -2.13 69.96 2.89
N ASN A 638 -2.96 69.06 3.43
CA ASN A 638 -3.05 68.77 4.86
C ASN A 638 -2.51 67.36 5.15
N PRO A 639 -1.98 67.10 6.37
CA PRO A 639 -1.67 65.74 6.77
C PRO A 639 -2.95 64.90 6.88
N LEU A 640 -2.87 63.61 6.57
CA LEU A 640 -3.97 62.65 6.68
C LEU A 640 -3.59 61.57 7.70
N THR A 641 -4.41 61.35 8.72
CA THR A 641 -4.23 60.22 9.65
C THR A 641 -5.00 59.03 9.09
N VAL A 642 -4.32 57.91 8.91
CA VAL A 642 -4.87 56.65 8.42
C VAL A 642 -4.82 55.64 9.56
N ASP A 643 -5.98 55.16 9.99
CA ASP A 643 -6.10 54.19 11.08
C ASP A 643 -6.20 52.77 10.48
N TYR A 644 -5.56 51.79 11.12
CA TYR A 644 -5.56 50.39 10.65
C TYR A 644 -5.51 49.41 11.83
N TRP A 645 -5.94 48.19 11.59
CA TRP A 645 -5.74 47.05 12.47
C TRP A 645 -4.46 46.34 12.10
N VAL A 646 -3.77 45.83 13.13
CA VAL A 646 -2.75 44.80 12.98
C VAL A 646 -3.45 43.49 13.35
N GLU A 647 -3.84 42.72 12.34
CA GLU A 647 -4.71 41.56 12.52
C GLU A 647 -3.92 40.38 13.08
N PRO A 648 -4.31 39.78 14.24
CA PRO A 648 -3.89 38.44 14.59
C PRO A 648 -4.51 37.43 13.61
N VAL A 649 -3.70 36.91 12.69
CA VAL A 649 -4.13 35.87 11.73
C VAL A 649 -4.21 34.52 12.45
N TRP A 650 -5.16 33.66 12.06
CA TRP A 650 -5.19 32.26 12.48
C TRP A 650 -4.03 31.52 11.85
N GLU A 651 -3.24 30.85 12.69
CA GLU A 651 -2.07 29.98 12.42
C GLU A 651 -1.49 29.96 11.00
N PRO A 652 -0.17 30.17 10.85
CA PRO A 652 0.89 30.43 11.86
C PRO A 652 0.99 31.92 12.32
N ARG A 653 1.38 32.19 13.58
CA ARG A 653 0.98 33.41 14.34
C ARG A 653 2.10 34.42 14.71
N ALA A 654 2.24 35.51 13.95
CA ALA A 654 3.05 36.66 14.40
C ALA A 654 2.26 37.64 15.29
N LYS A 655 2.75 37.88 16.51
CA LYS A 655 2.17 38.75 17.56
C LYS A 655 2.85 40.10 17.59
N ASN A 656 2.05 41.14 17.47
CA ASN A 656 2.50 42.53 17.50
C ASN A 656 3.24 42.88 18.80
N GLY A 657 4.51 43.23 18.71
CA GLY A 657 5.38 43.57 19.84
C GLY A 657 6.04 42.38 20.54
N ILE A 658 5.85 41.16 20.05
CA ILE A 658 6.55 39.95 20.51
C ILE A 658 7.42 39.41 19.38
N ASP A 659 6.81 39.11 18.23
CA ASP A 659 7.48 38.43 17.10
C ASP A 659 8.01 39.48 16.07
N TYR A 660 7.51 40.72 16.16
CA TYR A 660 8.03 41.90 15.44
C TYR A 660 7.87 43.17 16.27
N GLN A 661 8.66 44.20 15.96
CA GLN A 661 8.59 45.49 16.63
C GLN A 661 7.17 46.04 16.61
N PHE A 662 6.75 46.58 17.76
CA PHE A 662 5.40 47.06 17.96
C PHE A 662 4.97 48.05 16.87
N LEU A 663 3.96 47.66 16.09
CA LEU A 663 3.26 48.52 15.14
C LEU A 663 2.11 49.23 15.84
N ALA A 664 2.04 50.55 15.66
CA ALA A 664 0.90 51.34 16.11
C ALA A 664 -0.36 50.99 15.30
N ASP A 665 -1.52 51.49 15.74
CA ASP A 665 -2.81 51.23 15.11
C ASP A 665 -3.27 52.35 14.14
N LYS A 666 -2.32 53.23 13.78
CA LYS A 666 -2.49 54.36 12.87
C LYS A 666 -1.15 54.90 12.38
N ILE A 667 -1.18 55.61 11.25
CA ILE A 667 -0.04 56.36 10.73
C ILE A 667 -0.48 57.69 10.10
N VAL A 668 0.42 58.67 10.03
CA VAL A 668 0.14 59.98 9.41
C VAL A 668 0.88 60.08 8.08
N ILE A 669 0.15 60.32 6.99
CA ILE A 669 0.72 60.81 5.72
C ILE A 669 0.93 62.33 5.88
N PRO A 670 2.18 62.85 5.88
CA PRO A 670 2.43 64.27 6.13
C PRO A 670 1.85 65.21 5.07
N ALA A 671 1.68 66.49 5.42
CA ALA A 671 1.35 67.53 4.44
C ALA A 671 2.40 67.58 3.32
N GLY A 672 1.94 67.64 2.07
CA GLY A 672 2.76 67.59 0.86
C GLY A 672 3.14 66.18 0.39
N ALA A 673 2.92 65.13 1.19
CA ALA A 673 3.21 63.74 0.82
C ALA A 673 1.96 63.02 0.31
N SER A 674 2.14 62.12 -0.66
CA SER A 674 1.09 61.23 -1.18
C SER A 674 1.16 59.81 -0.64
N SER A 675 2.21 59.44 0.09
CA SER A 675 2.37 58.11 0.69
C SER A 675 3.21 58.14 1.96
N VAL A 676 3.15 57.04 2.72
CA VAL A 676 3.98 56.76 3.90
C VAL A 676 4.26 55.25 3.97
N THR A 677 5.40 54.86 4.52
CA THR A 677 5.77 53.45 4.72
C THR A 677 5.68 53.03 6.18
N ILE A 678 5.34 51.75 6.40
CA ILE A 678 5.39 51.07 7.70
C ILE A 678 6.32 49.88 7.52
N ASN A 679 7.35 49.77 8.36
CA ASN A 679 8.26 48.63 8.36
C ASN A 679 7.79 47.59 9.37
N VAL A 680 7.71 46.33 8.94
CA VAL A 680 7.60 45.16 9.81
C VAL A 680 9.02 44.70 10.10
N VAL A 681 9.51 44.97 11.31
CA VAL A 681 10.87 44.57 11.72
C VAL A 681 10.74 43.37 12.65
N PRO A 682 11.04 42.13 12.21
CA PRO A 682 10.98 40.97 13.08
C PRO A 682 11.90 41.13 14.30
N ILE A 683 11.52 40.50 15.41
CA ILE A 683 12.32 40.46 16.62
C ILE A 683 13.10 39.15 16.57
N ASP A 684 14.38 39.25 16.22
CA ASP A 684 15.33 38.13 16.28
C ASP A 684 15.34 37.52 17.69
N ASP A 685 14.87 36.28 17.83
CA ASP A 685 14.88 35.54 19.08
C ASP A 685 15.72 34.25 19.05
N SER A 686 15.27 33.15 19.67
CA SER A 686 16.02 31.89 19.69
C SER A 686 15.11 30.66 19.58
N GLU A 687 13.83 30.86 19.30
CA GLU A 687 12.83 29.83 19.18
C GLU A 687 12.62 29.50 17.69
N SER A 688 12.70 28.22 17.32
CA SER A 688 12.39 27.85 15.94
C SER A 688 10.88 27.81 15.71
N GLU A 689 10.41 28.63 14.79
CA GLU A 689 9.00 28.88 14.49
C GLU A 689 8.67 28.54 13.03
N SER A 690 7.41 28.17 12.79
CA SER A 690 6.89 28.09 11.42
C SER A 690 6.76 29.50 10.84
N GLN A 691 6.95 29.69 9.51
CA GLN A 691 6.73 30.99 8.84
C GLN A 691 5.44 31.66 9.30
N GLU A 692 5.47 32.94 9.65
CA GLU A 692 4.32 33.63 10.25
C GLU A 692 3.83 34.80 9.38
N LEU A 693 2.62 35.32 9.63
CA LEU A 693 2.03 36.42 8.83
C LEU A 693 1.70 37.65 9.67
N VAL A 694 2.05 38.82 9.15
CA VAL A 694 1.60 40.13 9.64
C VAL A 694 0.67 40.75 8.62
N ARG A 695 -0.58 41.02 9.01
CA ARG A 695 -1.60 41.61 8.15
C ARG A 695 -2.05 42.96 8.68
N LEU A 696 -2.04 43.98 7.82
CA LEU A 696 -2.65 45.28 8.10
C LEU A 696 -3.97 45.41 7.35
N LEU A 697 -5.01 45.89 8.02
CA LEU A 697 -6.32 46.16 7.43
C LEU A 697 -6.79 47.57 7.81
N PHE A 698 -7.24 48.38 6.85
CA PHE A 698 -7.68 49.74 7.15
C PHE A 698 -8.93 49.78 8.04
N LYS A 699 -8.96 50.75 8.96
CA LYS A 699 -10.16 51.09 9.72
C LYS A 699 -11.02 52.06 8.93
N GLN A 700 -12.33 51.99 9.14
CA GLN A 700 -13.27 52.99 8.67
C GLN A 700 -12.96 54.37 9.29
N SER A 701 -12.89 55.43 8.48
CA SER A 701 -12.74 56.81 8.94
C SER A 701 -13.50 57.82 8.07
N SER A 702 -14.19 58.78 8.68
CA SER A 702 -14.86 59.86 7.93
C SER A 702 -13.88 60.82 7.22
N GLN A 703 -12.56 60.57 7.29
CA GLN A 703 -11.52 61.42 6.70
C GLN A 703 -11.00 60.90 5.35
N TYR A 704 -11.28 59.65 4.99
CA TYR A 704 -10.78 59.03 3.77
C TYR A 704 -11.72 57.93 3.25
N ALA A 705 -11.66 57.65 1.96
CA ALA A 705 -12.25 56.47 1.31
C ALA A 705 -11.21 55.33 1.25
N ILE A 706 -11.63 54.06 1.18
CA ILE A 706 -10.70 52.91 1.08
C ILE A 706 -10.74 52.36 -0.36
N ALA A 707 -9.57 52.25 -0.99
CA ALA A 707 -9.43 51.64 -2.31
C ALA A 707 -9.73 50.14 -2.26
N LYS A 708 -9.79 49.50 -3.44
CA LYS A 708 -9.99 48.05 -3.58
C LYS A 708 -9.18 47.18 -2.62
N ASP A 709 -7.90 47.50 -2.44
CA ASP A 709 -7.01 46.79 -1.54
C ASP A 709 -7.13 47.40 -0.12
N GLU A 710 -7.98 46.80 0.70
CA GLU A 710 -8.25 47.24 2.07
C GLU A 710 -7.22 46.76 3.10
N GLY A 711 -6.36 45.82 2.71
CA GLY A 711 -5.29 45.28 3.54
C GLY A 711 -4.14 44.68 2.74
N ALA A 712 -3.04 44.42 3.42
CA ALA A 712 -1.85 43.79 2.84
C ALA A 712 -1.16 42.89 3.87
N GLU A 713 -0.38 41.93 3.39
CA GLU A 713 0.30 40.92 4.21
C GLU A 713 1.82 40.93 3.99
N VAL A 714 2.55 40.68 5.08
CA VAL A 714 4.00 40.44 5.10
C VAL A 714 4.25 39.11 5.80
N THR A 715 5.03 38.23 5.18
CA THR A 715 5.47 36.96 5.76
C THR A 715 6.75 37.17 6.56
N ILE A 716 6.79 36.74 7.82
CA ILE A 716 8.00 36.66 8.64
C ILE A 716 8.65 35.30 8.42
N ILE A 717 9.94 35.33 8.07
CA ILE A 717 10.80 34.16 7.94
C ILE A 717 11.68 34.10 9.20
N ASP A 718 11.41 33.07 9.99
CA ASP A 718 12.23 32.63 11.14
C ASP A 718 13.66 32.32 10.67
N ASN A 719 14.64 32.80 11.44
CA ASN A 719 16.05 32.57 11.18
C ASN A 719 16.66 31.44 12.04
N ASP A 720 15.88 30.88 12.97
CA ASP A 720 16.36 29.89 13.92
C ASP A 720 16.39 28.48 13.33
N ASN A 721 17.46 27.76 13.69
CA ASN A 721 17.69 26.39 13.25
C ASN A 721 17.30 25.40 14.35
N PRO A 722 16.81 24.18 14.03
CA PRO A 722 16.33 23.21 15.03
C PRO A 722 17.41 22.93 16.06
N THR A 723 17.06 23.04 17.35
CA THR A 723 18.01 22.96 18.46
C THR A 723 18.15 21.53 18.98
N VAL A 724 19.27 21.22 19.64
CA VAL A 724 19.43 19.91 20.29
C VAL A 724 18.58 19.88 21.56
N GLU A 725 17.47 19.17 21.50
CA GLU A 725 16.59 18.96 22.66
C GLU A 725 17.28 18.14 23.74
N TRP A 726 17.94 17.04 23.33
CA TRP A 726 18.72 16.22 24.24
C TRP A 726 19.78 15.39 23.51
N LYS A 727 20.79 14.96 24.27
CA LYS A 727 21.88 14.07 23.85
C LYS A 727 22.20 13.05 24.94
N ARG A 728 22.64 11.85 24.56
CA ARG A 728 23.04 10.75 25.46
C ARG A 728 24.31 10.09 24.93
N GLN A 729 25.26 9.83 25.82
CA GLN A 729 26.52 9.12 25.57
C GLN A 729 26.79 8.12 26.70
N SER A 730 26.71 8.57 27.95
CA SER A 730 27.04 7.79 29.15
C SER A 730 26.15 6.56 29.34
N GLU A 731 24.88 6.65 28.96
CA GLU A 731 23.89 5.57 29.14
C GLU A 731 23.97 4.49 28.05
N ILE A 732 24.72 4.76 26.98
CA ILE A 732 24.82 3.91 25.78
C ILE A 732 26.24 3.39 25.54
N SER A 733 27.19 3.74 26.41
CA SER A 733 28.60 3.38 26.27
C SER A 733 29.15 2.65 27.49
N SER A 734 30.26 1.96 27.28
CA SER A 734 31.06 1.29 28.28
C SER A 734 32.39 2.05 28.46
N ALA A 735 33.34 1.52 29.24
CA ALA A 735 34.70 2.10 29.33
C ALA A 735 35.64 1.63 28.19
N GLY A 736 35.10 0.95 27.18
CA GLY A 736 35.81 0.47 26.02
C GLY A 736 35.47 1.27 24.77
N TYR A 737 35.82 0.75 23.59
CA TYR A 737 35.31 1.27 22.32
C TYR A 737 33.85 0.84 22.13
N ASP A 738 32.98 1.80 21.87
CA ASP A 738 31.55 1.71 21.64
C ASP A 738 31.16 2.57 20.42
N SER A 739 30.32 2.05 19.54
CA SER A 739 29.85 2.84 18.38
C SER A 739 28.42 2.47 18.02
N SER A 740 27.55 3.47 17.84
CA SER A 740 26.25 3.30 17.19
C SER A 740 26.41 3.31 15.66
N SER A 741 25.81 2.34 14.98
CA SER A 741 25.87 2.19 13.51
C SER A 741 24.51 2.39 12.83
N GLY A 742 23.39 2.21 13.53
CA GLY A 742 22.05 2.43 12.99
C GLY A 742 21.09 2.97 14.05
N ILE A 743 20.07 3.71 13.59
CA ILE A 743 19.03 4.30 14.42
C ILE A 743 17.67 4.18 13.71
N ALA A 744 16.60 3.91 14.46
CA ALA A 744 15.22 3.94 13.97
C ALA A 744 14.27 4.47 15.05
N VAL A 745 13.08 4.91 14.65
CA VAL A 745 12.05 5.44 15.55
C VAL A 745 10.71 4.76 15.26
N ASP A 746 9.97 4.38 16.30
CA ASP A 746 8.62 3.83 16.15
C ASP A 746 7.53 4.91 16.18
N ARG A 747 6.28 4.52 15.92
CA ARG A 747 5.13 5.45 15.89
C ARG A 747 4.82 6.11 17.25
N ALA A 748 5.30 5.53 18.35
CA ALA A 748 5.16 6.11 19.69
C ALA A 748 6.31 7.08 20.01
N GLY A 749 7.27 7.27 19.09
CA GLY A 749 8.43 8.12 19.28
C GLY A 749 9.56 7.45 20.08
N ASN A 750 9.53 6.13 20.28
CA ASN A 750 10.65 5.44 20.92
C ASN A 750 11.80 5.27 19.93
N ILE A 751 13.02 5.46 20.41
CA ILE A 751 14.25 5.41 19.63
C ILE A 751 14.91 4.04 19.82
N TYR A 752 15.37 3.44 18.73
CA TYR A 752 16.13 2.19 18.74
C TYR A 752 17.48 2.45 18.10
N THR A 753 18.55 1.92 18.69
CA THR A 753 19.91 2.04 18.14
C THR A 753 20.67 0.74 18.33
N ALA A 754 21.59 0.45 17.42
CA ALA A 754 22.40 -0.75 17.44
C ALA A 754 23.83 -0.45 16.97
N GLY A 755 24.75 -1.29 17.42
CA GLY A 755 26.17 -1.07 17.17
C GLY A 755 27.07 -2.19 17.64
N ARG A 756 28.30 -1.82 18.01
CA ARG A 756 29.31 -2.71 18.59
C ARG A 756 29.95 -2.11 19.84
N THR A 757 30.41 -2.97 20.73
CA THR A 757 31.07 -2.62 22.00
C THR A 757 32.23 -3.55 22.27
N SER A 758 33.34 -3.05 22.82
CA SER A 758 34.44 -3.87 23.38
C SER A 758 34.38 -3.98 24.90
N GLY A 759 33.34 -3.43 25.52
CA GLY A 759 33.13 -3.47 26.96
C GLY A 759 31.84 -4.18 27.36
N ASN A 760 31.57 -4.11 28.66
CA ASN A 760 30.42 -4.74 29.28
C ASN A 760 29.26 -3.75 29.32
N LEU A 761 28.52 -3.64 28.21
CA LEU A 761 27.45 -2.65 28.04
C LEU A 761 26.10 -3.18 28.58
N ALA A 762 25.66 -4.32 28.07
CA ALA A 762 24.44 -5.01 28.54
C ALA A 762 24.67 -6.52 28.73
N GLY A 763 25.87 -6.86 29.15
CA GLY A 763 26.36 -8.22 29.34
C GLY A 763 27.86 -8.25 29.57
N SER A 764 28.45 -9.44 29.66
CA SER A 764 29.90 -9.59 29.60
C SER A 764 30.33 -9.63 28.14
N ASN A 765 31.33 -8.82 27.78
CA ASN A 765 31.99 -8.92 26.47
C ASN A 765 32.64 -10.29 26.32
N LEU A 766 32.24 -11.05 25.31
CA LEU A 766 32.74 -12.40 25.08
C LEU A 766 33.98 -12.43 24.18
N GLY A 767 34.18 -11.40 23.35
CA GLY A 767 35.23 -11.34 22.33
C GLY A 767 35.98 -10.01 22.30
N ILE A 768 36.41 -9.59 21.10
CA ILE A 768 37.03 -8.27 20.90
C ILE A 768 35.94 -7.20 20.80
N TYR A 769 34.89 -7.49 20.04
CA TYR A 769 33.68 -6.68 19.97
C TYR A 769 32.45 -7.58 20.01
N ASP A 770 31.42 -7.15 20.74
CA ASP A 770 30.08 -7.71 20.72
C ASP A 770 29.11 -6.76 20.02
N ALA A 771 28.06 -7.30 19.40
CA ALA A 771 26.94 -6.52 18.89
C ALA A 771 26.02 -6.09 20.05
N TRP A 772 25.42 -4.91 19.96
CA TRP A 772 24.41 -4.46 20.92
C TRP A 772 23.23 -3.76 20.26
N ILE A 773 22.09 -3.77 20.95
CA ILE A 773 20.84 -3.12 20.55
C ILE A 773 20.20 -2.49 21.80
N SER A 774 19.71 -1.26 21.68
CA SER A 774 19.01 -0.53 22.75
C SER A 774 17.69 0.07 22.26
N LYS A 775 16.76 0.27 23.20
CA LYS A 775 15.53 1.05 23.03
C LYS A 775 15.45 2.15 24.09
N TYR A 776 15.02 3.35 23.69
CA TYR A 776 14.81 4.53 24.51
C TYR A 776 13.40 5.09 24.29
N ASN A 777 12.83 5.77 25.29
CA ASN A 777 11.59 6.52 25.10
C ASN A 777 11.84 7.85 24.36
N SER A 778 10.77 8.58 24.04
CA SER A 778 10.83 9.87 23.33
C SER A 778 11.62 10.97 24.07
N ALA A 779 11.81 10.85 25.38
CA ALA A 779 12.63 11.72 26.20
C ALA A 779 14.11 11.30 26.25
N GLY A 780 14.49 10.26 25.50
CA GLY A 780 15.85 9.74 25.44
C GLY A 780 16.26 8.93 26.68
N GLU A 781 15.31 8.40 27.46
CA GLU A 781 15.61 7.54 28.61
C GLU A 781 15.66 6.07 28.18
N LEU A 782 16.67 5.33 28.64
CA LEU A 782 16.86 3.91 28.31
C LEU A 782 15.70 3.05 28.84
N ILE A 783 15.08 2.26 27.95
CA ILE A 783 14.04 1.28 28.29
C ILE A 783 14.66 -0.11 28.45
N TRP A 784 15.40 -0.58 27.45
CA TRP A 784 16.11 -1.85 27.51
C TRP A 784 17.35 -1.84 26.60
N GLN A 785 18.32 -2.69 26.94
CA GLN A 785 19.53 -2.90 26.17
C GLN A 785 19.91 -4.39 26.14
N ARG A 786 20.49 -4.84 25.03
CA ARG A 786 20.95 -6.21 24.80
C ARG A 786 22.33 -6.20 24.17
N GLN A 787 23.18 -7.12 24.60
CA GLN A 787 24.52 -7.38 24.04
C GLN A 787 24.62 -8.85 23.66
N THR A 788 25.17 -9.15 22.49
CA THR A 788 25.33 -10.51 21.96
C THR A 788 26.61 -10.59 21.12
N GLY A 789 27.40 -11.64 21.32
CA GLY A 789 28.60 -11.87 20.53
C GLY A 789 29.20 -13.24 20.75
N THR A 790 30.31 -13.48 20.07
CA THR A 790 31.13 -14.70 20.12
C THR A 790 32.49 -14.35 20.75
N THR A 791 33.47 -15.25 20.71
CA THR A 791 34.84 -14.91 21.17
C THR A 791 35.63 -14.06 20.16
N GLY A 792 35.05 -13.75 19.00
CA GLY A 792 35.67 -13.00 17.90
C GLY A 792 35.19 -11.55 17.79
N TYR A 793 34.98 -11.09 16.56
CA TYR A 793 34.35 -9.81 16.25
C TYR A 793 32.87 -10.00 15.90
N ASP A 794 32.00 -9.27 16.58
CA ASP A 794 30.57 -9.20 16.33
C ASP A 794 30.13 -7.74 16.30
N ALA A 795 29.26 -7.39 15.35
CA ALA A 795 28.72 -6.04 15.23
C ALA A 795 27.31 -6.08 14.66
N ALA A 796 26.45 -5.18 15.15
CA ALA A 796 25.22 -4.80 14.46
C ALA A 796 25.51 -3.59 13.56
N SER A 797 25.14 -3.68 12.27
CA SER A 797 25.38 -2.62 11.28
C SER A 797 24.18 -1.68 11.13
N SER A 798 22.96 -2.17 11.33
CA SER A 798 21.73 -1.41 11.14
C SER A 798 20.54 -2.09 11.83
N LEU A 799 19.44 -1.37 11.98
CA LEU A 799 18.17 -1.89 12.50
C LEU A 799 16.96 -1.18 11.88
N ALA A 800 15.82 -1.85 11.91
CA ALA A 800 14.51 -1.26 11.60
C ALA A 800 13.46 -1.73 12.65
N VAL A 801 12.36 -1.00 12.77
CA VAL A 801 11.29 -1.28 13.73
C VAL A 801 9.94 -1.36 13.03
N ASP A 802 9.13 -2.37 13.37
CA ASP A 802 7.77 -2.52 12.83
C ASP A 802 6.72 -1.74 13.65
N ASN A 803 5.47 -1.76 13.17
CA ASN A 803 4.36 -1.03 13.79
C ASN A 803 3.98 -1.54 15.19
N ASP A 804 4.37 -2.77 15.54
CA ASP A 804 4.14 -3.36 16.86
C ASP A 804 5.30 -3.05 17.83
N GLY A 805 6.33 -2.34 17.36
CA GLY A 805 7.52 -2.01 18.13
C GLY A 805 8.55 -3.13 18.24
N ASN A 806 8.49 -4.15 17.35
CA ASN A 806 9.52 -5.18 17.28
C ASN A 806 10.72 -4.64 16.48
N ALA A 807 11.93 -4.85 17.00
CA ALA A 807 13.17 -4.43 16.35
C ALA A 807 13.80 -5.57 15.56
N TYR A 808 14.26 -5.28 14.36
CA TYR A 808 15.00 -6.20 13.49
C TYR A 808 16.40 -5.64 13.30
N ALA A 809 17.40 -6.32 13.84
CA ALA A 809 18.80 -5.91 13.74
C ALA A 809 19.55 -6.81 12.76
N ILE A 810 20.48 -6.22 12.03
CA ILE A 810 21.39 -6.95 11.14
C ILE A 810 22.83 -6.65 11.46
N GLY A 811 23.73 -7.51 11.00
CA GLY A 811 25.16 -7.24 11.14
C GLY A 811 26.02 -8.39 10.64
N TRP A 812 27.22 -8.51 11.22
CA TRP A 812 28.17 -9.57 10.89
C TRP A 812 28.85 -10.13 12.15
N THR A 813 29.33 -11.36 12.04
CA THR A 813 30.00 -12.13 13.10
C THR A 813 31.14 -12.95 12.51
N ASP A 814 32.21 -13.19 13.27
CA ASP A 814 33.28 -14.15 12.92
C ASP A 814 32.83 -15.64 13.07
N GLY A 815 31.54 -15.90 13.27
CA GLY A 815 30.95 -17.23 13.23
C GLY A 815 31.11 -18.05 14.52
N ASN A 816 30.61 -19.29 14.50
CA ASN A 816 30.35 -20.12 15.69
C ASN A 816 31.61 -20.77 16.32
N GLY A 817 32.76 -20.09 16.23
CA GLY A 817 34.06 -20.51 16.78
C GLY A 817 35.06 -19.36 17.01
N GLY A 818 34.69 -18.11 16.70
CA GLY A 818 35.40 -16.88 17.08
C GLY A 818 36.87 -16.77 16.70
N ASN A 819 37.30 -17.42 15.60
CA ASN A 819 38.67 -17.34 15.07
C ASN A 819 38.74 -17.83 13.60
N SER A 820 37.91 -17.28 12.72
CA SER A 820 38.09 -17.43 11.27
C SER A 820 38.32 -16.07 10.62
N SER A 821 39.07 -16.04 9.52
CA SER A 821 39.16 -14.90 8.59
C SER A 821 37.83 -14.57 7.89
N ASP A 822 36.77 -15.31 8.23
CA ASP A 822 35.55 -15.47 7.47
C ASP A 822 34.42 -14.84 8.29
N ARG A 823 33.86 -13.74 7.78
CA ARG A 823 32.76 -13.00 8.43
C ARG A 823 31.44 -13.36 7.80
N ILE A 824 30.42 -13.64 8.61
CA ILE A 824 29.10 -14.09 8.17
C ILE A 824 28.05 -13.07 8.61
N ALA A 825 27.12 -12.73 7.73
CA ALA A 825 26.03 -11.82 8.02
C ALA A 825 25.00 -12.48 8.95
N TRP A 826 24.31 -11.70 9.76
CA TRP A 826 23.20 -12.19 10.58
C TRP A 826 22.04 -11.19 10.59
N ILE A 827 20.85 -11.72 10.90
CA ILE A 827 19.63 -10.97 11.16
C ILE A 827 18.96 -11.53 12.42
N SER A 828 18.47 -10.66 13.30
CA SER A 828 17.81 -11.02 14.55
C SER A 828 16.56 -10.18 14.78
N LYS A 829 15.51 -10.79 15.33
CA LYS A 829 14.26 -10.11 15.73
C LYS A 829 14.16 -10.06 17.25
N PHE A 830 13.80 -8.89 17.76
CA PHE A 830 13.49 -8.63 19.16
C PHE A 830 12.05 -8.15 19.29
N ASP A 831 11.33 -8.64 20.29
CA ASP A 831 10.02 -8.06 20.61
C ASP A 831 10.13 -6.65 21.22
N SER A 832 9.00 -5.98 21.43
CA SER A 832 8.96 -4.63 22.01
C SER A 832 9.55 -4.50 23.41
N ASN A 833 9.72 -5.63 24.13
CA ASN A 833 10.35 -5.74 25.45
C ASN A 833 11.84 -6.11 25.36
N GLY A 834 12.38 -6.30 24.16
CA GLY A 834 13.78 -6.64 23.89
C GLY A 834 14.09 -8.12 24.04
N ASN A 835 13.10 -9.03 24.01
CA ASN A 835 13.37 -10.47 24.00
C ASN A 835 13.74 -10.91 22.57
N GLU A 836 14.87 -11.59 22.40
CA GLU A 836 15.25 -12.15 21.10
C GLU A 836 14.30 -13.30 20.75
N ILE A 837 13.55 -13.15 19.66
CA ILE A 837 12.57 -14.12 19.17
C ILE A 837 13.25 -15.15 18.26
N TRP A 838 14.10 -14.69 17.36
CA TRP A 838 14.91 -15.54 16.48
C TRP A 838 16.17 -14.80 16.02
N LYS A 839 17.22 -15.57 15.72
CA LYS A 839 18.46 -15.10 15.07
C LYS A 839 18.86 -16.06 13.95
N LYS A 840 19.22 -15.53 12.79
CA LYS A 840 19.59 -16.27 11.58
C LYS A 840 20.92 -15.75 11.04
N GLN A 841 21.73 -16.66 10.50
CA GLN A 841 22.95 -16.32 9.76
C GLN A 841 22.71 -16.45 8.26
N LEU A 842 23.34 -15.57 7.48
CA LEU A 842 23.33 -15.54 6.01
C LEU A 842 24.77 -15.46 5.50
N GLY A 843 25.15 -16.41 4.66
CA GLY A 843 26.46 -16.42 4.04
C GLY A 843 26.88 -17.80 3.58
N THR A 844 28.08 -17.86 3.01
CA THR A 844 28.86 -19.04 2.70
C THR A 844 29.85 -19.30 3.85
N SER A 845 30.80 -20.23 3.67
CA SER A 845 31.89 -20.46 4.65
C SER A 845 33.03 -19.44 4.53
N ASP A 846 32.79 -18.28 3.93
CA ASP A 846 33.77 -17.25 3.59
C ASP A 846 33.17 -15.85 3.86
N TYR A 847 33.82 -14.79 3.40
CA TYR A 847 33.48 -13.40 3.67
C TYR A 847 32.14 -12.97 3.02
N ASP A 848 31.09 -12.92 3.83
CA ASP A 848 29.73 -12.48 3.52
C ASP A 848 29.27 -11.52 4.62
N VAL A 849 29.36 -10.20 4.40
CA VAL A 849 29.01 -9.22 5.44
C VAL A 849 27.81 -8.38 5.05
N SER A 850 26.91 -8.20 6.01
CA SER A 850 25.98 -7.08 5.99
C SER A 850 26.60 -5.93 6.76
N LYS A 851 27.36 -5.10 6.06
CA LYS A 851 27.76 -3.76 6.53
C LYS A 851 26.74 -2.69 6.11
N GLY A 852 25.67 -3.09 5.41
CA GLY A 852 24.66 -2.19 4.91
C GLY A 852 23.45 -2.06 5.83
N ALA A 853 22.31 -1.66 5.24
CA ALA A 853 21.07 -1.36 5.95
C ALA A 853 20.00 -2.47 5.87
N ILE A 854 18.95 -2.31 6.68
CA ILE A 854 17.70 -3.07 6.65
C ILE A 854 16.52 -2.13 6.38
N SER A 855 15.55 -2.58 5.59
CA SER A 855 14.25 -1.92 5.40
C SER A 855 13.10 -2.91 5.65
N ILE A 856 11.97 -2.39 6.11
CA ILE A 856 10.73 -3.17 6.31
C ILE A 856 9.70 -2.71 5.27
N GLY A 857 9.22 -3.65 4.46
CA GLY A 857 8.14 -3.41 3.52
C GLY A 857 6.78 -3.22 4.21
N SER A 858 5.82 -2.63 3.50
CA SER A 858 4.44 -2.48 3.98
C SER A 858 3.75 -3.81 4.33
N ASP A 859 4.21 -4.91 3.73
CA ASP A 859 3.79 -6.29 3.98
C ASP A 859 4.50 -6.97 5.17
N GLY A 860 5.42 -6.26 5.84
CA GLY A 860 6.25 -6.80 6.92
C GLY A 860 7.45 -7.62 6.44
N SER A 861 7.72 -7.67 5.13
CA SER A 861 8.93 -8.28 4.58
C SER A 861 10.17 -7.48 4.98
N LEU A 862 11.27 -8.18 5.23
CA LEU A 862 12.55 -7.58 5.60
C LEU A 862 13.50 -7.62 4.40
N TYR A 863 14.10 -6.49 4.06
CA TYR A 863 15.07 -6.35 2.99
C TYR A 863 16.42 -5.98 3.56
N ILE A 864 17.45 -6.77 3.29
CA ILE A 864 18.79 -6.56 3.82
C ILE A 864 19.82 -6.60 2.70
N VAL A 865 20.89 -5.81 2.83
CA VAL A 865 21.94 -5.70 1.80
C VAL A 865 23.34 -5.91 2.38
N GLY A 866 24.29 -6.18 1.50
CA GLY A 866 25.69 -6.28 1.86
C GLY A 866 26.59 -6.60 0.68
N ARG A 867 27.73 -7.22 0.99
CA ARG A 867 28.71 -7.69 -0.01
C ARG A 867 29.18 -9.11 0.26
N THR A 868 29.65 -9.78 -0.78
CA THR A 868 30.21 -11.14 -0.75
C THR A 868 31.42 -11.24 -1.67
N ASN A 869 32.39 -12.09 -1.33
CA ASN A 869 33.50 -12.46 -2.22
C ASN A 869 33.23 -13.76 -3.00
N ASN A 870 32.06 -14.37 -2.81
CA ASN A 870 31.74 -15.69 -3.33
C ASN A 870 30.33 -15.76 -3.93
N ASN A 871 29.96 -16.96 -4.36
CA ASN A 871 28.63 -17.26 -4.87
C ASN A 871 27.63 -17.32 -3.71
N LEU A 872 26.86 -16.24 -3.52
CA LEU A 872 25.76 -16.18 -2.55
C LEU A 872 24.42 -16.31 -3.32
N PRO A 873 23.90 -17.54 -3.39
CA PRO A 873 23.12 -18.15 -4.50
C PRO A 873 23.27 -17.67 -5.95
N GLY A 874 23.99 -16.59 -6.24
CA GLY A 874 24.32 -16.09 -7.58
C GLY A 874 25.72 -16.49 -8.05
N ILE A 875 26.10 -16.01 -9.23
CA ILE A 875 27.46 -16.15 -9.77
C ILE A 875 28.22 -14.87 -9.47
N SER A 876 29.29 -14.98 -8.69
CA SER A 876 30.22 -13.88 -8.47
C SER A 876 30.84 -13.46 -9.79
N GLN A 877 30.79 -12.16 -10.08
CA GLN A 877 31.24 -11.61 -11.36
C GLN A 877 32.70 -11.18 -11.33
N GLY A 878 33.36 -11.22 -10.16
CA GLY A 878 34.66 -10.60 -9.97
C GLY A 878 35.21 -10.72 -8.55
N SER A 879 35.70 -9.59 -8.03
CA SER A 879 36.40 -9.55 -6.73
C SER A 879 35.47 -9.58 -5.52
N THR A 880 34.47 -8.70 -5.50
CA THR A 880 33.49 -8.53 -4.43
C THR A 880 32.22 -8.03 -5.09
N ASP A 881 31.09 -8.66 -4.81
CA ASP A 881 29.79 -8.29 -5.38
C ASP A 881 28.81 -7.85 -4.30
N ALA A 882 27.89 -6.96 -4.67
CA ALA A 882 26.78 -6.57 -3.83
C ALA A 882 25.69 -7.65 -3.82
N TRP A 883 24.90 -7.68 -2.75
CA TRP A 883 23.72 -8.54 -2.70
C TRP A 883 22.56 -7.86 -1.95
N VAL A 884 21.36 -8.32 -2.26
CA VAL A 884 20.10 -7.98 -1.56
C VAL A 884 19.35 -9.28 -1.25
N ALA A 885 18.78 -9.38 -0.05
CA ALA A 885 18.00 -10.53 0.37
C ALA A 885 16.64 -10.09 0.96
N LYS A 886 15.60 -10.88 0.66
CA LYS A 886 14.25 -10.72 1.22
C LYS A 886 13.97 -11.84 2.23
N TYR A 887 13.43 -11.47 3.37
CA TYR A 887 12.93 -12.37 4.41
C TYR A 887 11.48 -12.04 4.73
N ASP A 888 10.73 -13.02 5.24
CA ASP A 888 9.48 -12.75 5.95
C ASP A 888 9.75 -12.29 7.39
N SER A 889 8.70 -11.84 8.09
CA SER A 889 8.77 -11.39 9.48
C SER A 889 9.11 -12.48 10.51
N ASN A 890 9.09 -13.76 10.08
CA ASN A 890 9.50 -14.93 10.87
C ASN A 890 10.98 -15.29 10.65
N GLY A 891 11.69 -14.53 9.82
CA GLY A 891 13.10 -14.76 9.51
C GLY A 891 13.33 -15.90 8.51
N ASN A 892 12.30 -16.32 7.77
CA ASN A 892 12.48 -17.24 6.65
C ASN A 892 12.95 -16.46 5.42
N ARG A 893 14.06 -16.91 4.83
CA ARG A 893 14.63 -16.31 3.63
C ARG A 893 13.75 -16.65 2.42
N ILE A 894 13.22 -15.63 1.76
CA ILE A 894 12.41 -15.76 0.54
C ILE A 894 13.33 -15.85 -0.68
N TRP A 895 14.23 -14.89 -0.86
CA TRP A 895 15.21 -14.90 -1.95
C TRP A 895 16.46 -14.10 -1.61
N VAL A 896 17.52 -14.32 -2.40
CA VAL A 896 18.75 -13.51 -2.42
C VAL A 896 19.11 -13.23 -3.87
N LYS A 897 19.55 -12.01 -4.16
CA LYS A 897 20.03 -11.60 -5.48
C LYS A 897 21.43 -11.01 -5.31
N GLN A 898 22.37 -11.49 -6.11
CA GLN A 898 23.73 -10.96 -6.21
C GLN A 898 23.83 -10.07 -7.45
N ILE A 899 24.52 -8.95 -7.33
CA ILE A 899 24.67 -7.91 -8.35
C ILE A 899 26.09 -7.34 -8.27
N GLY A 900 26.82 -7.35 -9.39
CA GLY A 900 28.18 -6.82 -9.43
C GLY A 900 28.82 -6.95 -10.80
N THR A 901 30.10 -6.62 -10.86
CA THR A 901 30.95 -6.58 -12.05
C THR A 901 32.24 -7.38 -11.82
N ALA A 902 33.17 -7.36 -12.77
CA ALA A 902 34.50 -7.92 -12.56
C ALA A 902 35.32 -7.20 -11.47
N ALA A 903 34.93 -5.98 -11.12
CA ALA A 903 35.61 -5.15 -10.15
C ALA A 903 35.03 -5.36 -8.73
N TRP A 904 35.15 -4.35 -7.87
CA TRP A 904 34.60 -4.34 -6.52
C TRP A 904 33.26 -3.61 -6.53
N ASP A 905 32.23 -4.23 -5.97
CA ASP A 905 30.85 -3.74 -5.90
C ASP A 905 30.28 -4.03 -4.51
N GLU A 906 29.65 -3.04 -3.88
CA GLU A 906 29.02 -3.20 -2.55
C GLU A 906 27.69 -2.42 -2.48
N ALA A 907 26.69 -3.00 -1.81
CA ALA A 907 25.46 -2.32 -1.42
C ALA A 907 25.53 -1.94 0.07
N LYS A 908 25.37 -0.64 0.35
CA LYS A 908 25.49 -0.05 1.69
C LYS A 908 24.13 0.35 2.29
N SER A 909 23.11 0.62 1.47
CA SER A 909 21.78 1.00 1.98
C SER A 909 20.64 0.41 1.15
N VAL A 910 19.49 0.24 1.81
CA VAL A 910 18.24 -0.24 1.20
C VAL A 910 17.05 0.54 1.76
N ALA A 911 16.07 0.82 0.90
CA ALA A 911 14.78 1.41 1.28
C ALA A 911 13.65 0.72 0.49
N SER A 912 12.44 0.73 1.04
CA SER A 912 11.25 0.19 0.37
C SER A 912 10.11 1.19 0.35
N ASP A 913 9.35 1.23 -0.74
CA ASP A 913 8.14 2.05 -0.86
C ASP A 913 6.88 1.29 -0.40
N SER A 914 5.74 1.99 -0.39
CA SER A 914 4.44 1.44 0.03
C SER A 914 3.95 0.29 -0.86
N ASP A 915 4.39 0.25 -2.12
CA ASP A 915 4.05 -0.78 -3.10
C ASP A 915 4.96 -2.01 -2.97
N GLY A 916 5.93 -1.96 -2.07
CA GLY A 916 6.90 -3.03 -1.82
C GLY A 916 8.08 -3.06 -2.80
N ASN A 917 8.25 -2.03 -3.64
CA ASN A 917 9.47 -1.91 -4.45
C ASN A 917 10.67 -1.60 -3.55
N ILE A 918 11.86 -2.01 -4.02
CA ILE A 918 13.09 -1.99 -3.23
C ILE A 918 14.12 -1.15 -3.96
N TYR A 919 14.77 -0.26 -3.22
CA TYR A 919 15.82 0.62 -3.73
C TYR A 919 17.10 0.29 -2.98
N ILE A 920 18.14 -0.13 -3.70
CA ILE A 920 19.44 -0.44 -3.12
C ILE A 920 20.51 0.48 -3.70
N ALA A 921 21.45 0.88 -2.85
CA ALA A 921 22.51 1.80 -3.23
C ALA A 921 23.86 1.42 -2.61
N GLY A 922 24.94 1.83 -3.28
CA GLY A 922 26.29 1.70 -2.77
C GLY A 922 27.34 2.18 -3.76
N SER A 923 28.51 1.53 -3.75
CA SER A 923 29.69 1.93 -4.53
C SER A 923 30.09 0.81 -5.51
N THR A 924 30.61 1.19 -6.69
CA THR A 924 31.14 0.26 -7.71
C THR A 924 32.44 0.77 -8.32
N LYS A 925 33.42 -0.11 -8.53
CA LYS A 925 34.64 0.15 -9.34
C LYS A 925 34.50 -0.31 -10.79
N GLY A 926 33.28 -0.67 -11.20
CA GLY A 926 32.96 -1.19 -12.52
C GLY A 926 31.84 -0.43 -13.21
N ASN A 927 31.43 -0.95 -14.36
CA ASN A 927 30.34 -0.40 -15.17
C ASN A 927 29.01 -1.07 -14.78
N LEU A 928 28.46 -0.76 -13.60
CA LEU A 928 27.32 -1.48 -13.05
C LEU A 928 25.96 -0.91 -13.52
N GLY A 929 25.82 0.41 -13.50
CA GLY A 929 24.62 1.15 -13.93
C GLY A 929 24.91 2.18 -15.03
N GLY A 930 26.18 2.32 -15.40
CA GLY A 930 26.70 3.27 -16.39
C GLY A 930 28.19 3.01 -16.64
N THR A 931 28.88 3.96 -17.27
CA THR A 931 30.35 3.91 -17.42
C THR A 931 31.00 4.40 -16.14
N ASN A 932 31.96 3.65 -15.61
CA ASN A 932 32.78 4.07 -14.49
C ASN A 932 33.63 5.29 -14.87
N ALA A 933 33.46 6.40 -14.16
CA ALA A 933 34.11 7.66 -14.47
C ALA A 933 35.49 7.81 -13.80
N GLY A 934 35.75 7.12 -12.69
CA GLY A 934 36.87 7.34 -11.78
C GLY A 934 37.39 6.08 -11.07
N ASP A 935 37.62 6.15 -9.75
CA ASP A 935 38.05 4.98 -8.96
C ASP A 935 36.84 4.14 -8.51
N ALA A 936 35.92 4.77 -7.78
CA ALA A 936 34.62 4.19 -7.44
C ALA A 936 33.53 5.22 -7.76
N ASP A 937 32.40 4.74 -8.29
CA ASP A 937 31.21 5.54 -8.52
C ASP A 937 30.07 5.09 -7.62
N ALA A 938 29.15 6.01 -7.31
CA ALA A 938 27.92 5.70 -6.63
C ALA A 938 26.90 5.07 -7.60
N TRP A 939 26.15 4.08 -7.13
CA TRP A 939 25.11 3.44 -7.94
C TRP A 939 23.81 3.27 -7.14
N LEU A 940 22.70 3.18 -7.89
CA LEU A 940 21.35 2.99 -7.39
C LEU A 940 20.61 1.98 -8.28
N ALA A 941 19.89 1.04 -7.68
CA ALA A 941 19.05 0.10 -8.41
C ALA A 941 17.66 -0.01 -7.79
N LYS A 942 16.65 -0.16 -8.65
CA LYS A 942 15.28 -0.49 -8.24
C LYS A 942 14.97 -1.96 -8.55
N TYR A 943 14.32 -2.63 -7.62
CA TYR A 943 13.67 -3.92 -7.80
C TYR A 943 12.17 -3.78 -7.54
N ASP A 944 11.35 -4.55 -8.26
CA ASP A 944 9.92 -4.65 -7.97
C ASP A 944 9.66 -5.51 -6.71
N SER A 945 8.41 -5.56 -6.27
CA SER A 945 8.00 -6.25 -5.04
C SER A 945 8.24 -7.77 -5.02
N ILE A 946 8.42 -8.38 -6.20
CA ILE A 946 8.77 -9.80 -6.37
C ILE A 946 10.27 -10.03 -6.60
N GLY A 947 11.08 -8.97 -6.70
CA GLY A 947 12.53 -9.01 -6.75
C GLY A 947 13.13 -9.04 -8.16
N ASN A 948 12.41 -8.57 -9.18
CA ASN A 948 13.00 -8.31 -10.51
C ASN A 948 13.62 -6.92 -10.54
N GLN A 949 14.82 -6.82 -11.11
CA GLN A 949 15.48 -5.53 -11.30
C GLN A 949 14.77 -4.71 -12.39
N VAL A 950 14.31 -3.51 -12.06
CA VAL A 950 13.58 -2.60 -12.96
C VAL A 950 14.54 -1.68 -13.71
N TRP A 951 15.40 -0.97 -12.98
CA TRP A 951 16.39 -0.07 -13.55
C TRP A 951 17.62 0.07 -12.64
N LYS A 952 18.72 0.58 -13.21
CA LYS A 952 19.96 0.92 -12.50
C LYS A 952 20.51 2.25 -12.99
N GLN A 953 21.13 2.99 -12.10
CA GLN A 953 21.82 4.24 -12.37
C GLN A 953 23.20 4.22 -11.73
N GLN A 954 24.13 4.97 -12.32
CA GLN A 954 25.47 5.17 -11.80
C GLN A 954 25.85 6.65 -11.99
N ILE A 955 26.37 7.27 -10.94
CA ILE A 955 26.80 8.66 -10.93
C ILE A 955 28.19 8.74 -10.28
N GLY A 956 29.08 9.50 -10.91
CA GLY A 956 30.45 9.65 -10.43
C GLY A 956 31.22 10.67 -11.24
N THR A 957 32.42 10.96 -10.76
CA THR A 957 33.39 11.91 -11.32
C THR A 957 34.65 11.15 -11.71
N ILE A 958 35.72 11.87 -12.06
CA ILE A 958 37.03 11.23 -12.32
C ILE A 958 37.75 10.75 -11.03
N ALA A 959 37.17 11.02 -9.86
CA ALA A 959 37.73 10.67 -8.55
C ALA A 959 36.88 9.57 -7.88
N GLU A 960 36.98 9.44 -6.56
CA GLU A 960 36.14 8.52 -5.77
C GLU A 960 34.82 9.20 -5.40
N ASP A 961 33.72 8.51 -5.68
CA ASP A 961 32.34 8.90 -5.40
C ASP A 961 31.61 7.70 -4.79
N GLU A 962 31.16 7.83 -3.54
CA GLU A 962 30.49 6.75 -2.83
C GLU A 962 29.08 7.15 -2.42
N ALA A 963 28.14 6.20 -2.43
CA ALA A 963 26.84 6.35 -1.78
C ALA A 963 26.75 5.50 -0.50
N PHE A 964 26.30 6.12 0.58
CA PHE A 964 26.14 5.48 1.89
C PHE A 964 24.68 5.29 2.31
N GLY A 965 23.77 6.19 1.91
CA GLY A 965 22.36 6.14 2.30
C GLY A 965 21.38 6.26 1.13
N VAL A 966 20.27 5.53 1.18
CA VAL A 966 19.12 5.68 0.27
C VAL A 966 17.82 5.78 1.07
N ALA A 967 16.92 6.67 0.67
CA ALA A 967 15.57 6.81 1.21
C ALA A 967 14.55 7.02 0.08
N VAL A 968 13.29 6.61 0.28
CA VAL A 968 12.22 6.76 -0.71
C VAL A 968 10.98 7.38 -0.07
N THR A 969 10.31 8.27 -0.79
CA THR A 969 9.06 8.90 -0.36
C THR A 969 7.85 8.23 -1.01
N ASN A 970 6.71 8.28 -0.35
CA ASN A 970 5.44 7.76 -0.90
C ASN A 970 5.00 8.48 -2.19
N ASN A 971 5.51 9.69 -2.44
CA ASN A 971 5.22 10.47 -3.65
C ASN A 971 6.15 10.13 -4.83
N GLY A 972 7.01 9.12 -4.69
CA GLY A 972 7.83 8.61 -5.78
C GLY A 972 9.16 9.35 -6.00
N TYR A 973 9.76 9.91 -4.94
CA TYR A 973 11.13 10.43 -4.98
C TYR A 973 12.09 9.49 -4.25
N VAL A 974 13.26 9.26 -4.84
CA VAL A 974 14.34 8.47 -4.23
C VAL A 974 15.53 9.39 -3.97
N TYR A 975 16.00 9.42 -2.74
CA TYR A 975 17.15 10.21 -2.33
C TYR A 975 18.36 9.33 -2.09
N LEU A 976 19.52 9.81 -2.53
CA LEU A 976 20.81 9.17 -2.39
C LEU A 976 21.78 10.14 -1.72
N SER A 977 22.58 9.69 -0.77
CA SER A 977 23.58 10.52 -0.08
C SER A 977 24.92 9.84 0.03
N GLY A 978 25.99 10.62 0.10
CA GLY A 978 27.34 10.07 0.14
C GLY A 978 28.47 11.10 0.25
N HIS A 979 29.66 10.72 -0.22
CA HIS A 979 30.79 11.64 -0.40
C HIS A 979 31.41 11.56 -1.79
N THR A 980 32.08 12.63 -2.21
CA THR A 980 32.78 12.77 -3.49
C THR A 980 34.13 13.45 -3.27
N GLN A 981 35.17 13.05 -4.01
CA GLN A 981 36.48 13.72 -4.01
C GLN A 981 36.62 14.74 -5.15
N ASN A 982 35.53 15.09 -5.82
CA ASN A 982 35.53 16.08 -6.90
C ASN A 982 34.19 16.83 -6.99
N LYS A 983 34.01 17.60 -8.05
CA LYS A 983 32.78 18.33 -8.34
C LYS A 983 31.69 17.41 -8.86
N LEU A 984 30.85 16.90 -7.95
CA LEU A 984 29.65 16.15 -8.31
C LEU A 984 28.41 17.05 -8.33
N GLY A 985 28.24 17.95 -7.36
CA GLY A 985 27.04 18.76 -7.16
C GLY A 985 26.84 19.88 -8.19
N ASP A 986 25.57 20.18 -8.46
CA ASP A 986 25.14 21.27 -9.35
C ASP A 986 24.68 22.49 -8.54
N ASN A 987 24.84 23.69 -9.11
CA ASN A 987 24.28 24.91 -8.53
C ASN A 987 22.76 24.78 -8.39
N PHE A 988 22.19 25.37 -7.33
CA PHE A 988 20.76 25.42 -7.16
C PHE A 988 20.09 26.28 -8.25
N SER A 989 19.09 25.70 -8.93
CA SER A 989 18.39 26.34 -10.06
C SER A 989 16.96 26.81 -9.73
N GLY A 990 16.46 26.56 -8.51
CA GLY A 990 15.10 26.93 -8.08
C GLY A 990 14.95 28.41 -7.70
N ASN A 991 13.80 28.75 -7.13
CA ASN A 991 13.52 30.12 -6.69
C ASN A 991 14.36 30.47 -5.45
N ILE A 992 14.92 31.68 -5.41
CA ILE A 992 15.74 32.14 -4.28
C ILE A 992 14.94 32.19 -2.97
N HIS A 993 13.63 32.41 -3.05
CA HIS A 993 12.72 32.38 -1.90
C HIS A 993 12.45 30.97 -1.36
N GLU A 994 13.01 29.93 -1.97
CA GLU A 994 12.98 28.57 -1.41
C GLU A 994 14.08 28.35 -0.36
N TRP A 995 15.00 29.31 -0.19
CA TRP A 995 16.04 29.29 0.83
C TRP A 995 15.52 29.89 2.14
N THR A 996 15.75 29.18 3.24
CA THR A 996 15.35 29.59 4.59
C THR A 996 16.54 29.74 5.56
N GLY A 997 17.77 29.49 5.10
CA GLY A 997 19.00 29.65 5.91
C GLY A 997 19.55 31.08 5.92
N GLU A 998 20.84 31.25 6.26
CA GLU A 998 21.47 32.55 6.49
C GLU A 998 21.16 33.63 5.42
N PHE A 999 20.62 34.76 5.85
CA PHE A 999 20.27 35.88 4.96
C PHE A 999 21.42 36.49 4.20
N ASP A 1000 22.62 36.53 4.77
CA ASP A 1000 23.78 37.07 4.05
C ASP A 1000 24.06 36.29 2.76
N ILE A 1001 23.80 34.98 2.78
CA ILE A 1001 23.89 34.10 1.62
C ILE A 1001 22.77 34.40 0.61
N MET A 1002 21.53 34.54 1.08
CA MET A 1002 20.39 34.91 0.24
C MET A 1002 20.61 36.29 -0.42
N ARG A 1003 21.05 37.26 0.36
CA ARG A 1003 21.32 38.64 -0.07
C ARG A 1003 22.43 38.68 -1.10
N GLU A 1004 23.53 37.95 -0.89
CA GLU A 1004 24.60 37.84 -1.90
C GLU A 1004 24.07 37.22 -3.21
N ALA A 1005 23.24 36.17 -3.11
CA ALA A 1005 22.62 35.54 -4.27
C ALA A 1005 21.64 36.48 -5.00
N LEU A 1006 20.90 37.33 -4.27
CA LEU A 1006 20.03 38.37 -4.87
C LEU A 1006 20.85 39.42 -5.64
N TYR A 1007 21.96 39.91 -5.07
CA TYR A 1007 22.76 40.97 -5.69
C TYR A 1007 23.66 40.51 -6.82
N THR A 1008 24.18 39.28 -6.74
CA THR A 1008 25.15 38.75 -7.70
C THR A 1008 24.53 37.76 -8.70
N ASN A 1009 23.31 37.29 -8.42
CA ASN A 1009 22.67 36.15 -9.07
C ASN A 1009 23.48 34.83 -8.95
N ASP A 1010 24.44 34.77 -8.02
CA ASP A 1010 25.18 33.57 -7.68
C ASP A 1010 24.41 32.72 -6.65
N LYS A 1011 23.72 31.69 -7.14
CA LYS A 1011 22.94 30.76 -6.32
C LYS A 1011 23.77 29.58 -5.81
N SER A 1012 25.09 29.61 -5.95
CA SER A 1012 25.97 28.51 -5.55
C SER A 1012 25.72 28.04 -4.12
N LYS A 1013 25.71 28.99 -3.19
CA LYS A 1013 25.58 28.70 -1.76
C LYS A 1013 24.19 28.22 -1.32
N LEU A 1014 23.14 28.43 -2.13
CA LEU A 1014 21.75 28.06 -1.79
C LEU A 1014 21.49 26.53 -1.83
N GLY A 1015 22.43 25.76 -2.35
CA GLY A 1015 22.37 24.30 -2.40
C GLY A 1015 23.58 23.62 -1.75
N GLY A 1016 24.49 24.39 -1.14
CA GLY A 1016 25.84 23.97 -0.79
C GLY A 1016 26.76 23.90 -2.02
N ILE A 1017 27.98 24.45 -1.90
CA ILE A 1017 29.12 24.12 -2.77
C ILE A 1017 30.39 24.18 -1.94
N TYR A 1018 31.17 23.11 -1.99
CA TYR A 1018 32.57 23.17 -1.62
C TYR A 1018 33.40 22.17 -2.45
N TYR A 1019 34.69 22.46 -2.65
CA TYR A 1019 35.69 21.56 -3.28
C TYR A 1019 36.90 21.39 -2.37
N GLY A 1020 36.79 20.45 -1.45
CA GLY A 1020 37.82 20.07 -0.49
C GLY A 1020 38.54 18.79 -0.90
N SER A 1021 39.06 18.07 0.10
CA SER A 1021 39.63 16.74 -0.12
C SER A 1021 38.57 15.65 -0.31
N ALA A 1022 37.39 15.83 0.30
CA ALA A 1022 36.16 15.08 0.06
C ALA A 1022 34.99 15.91 0.57
N ASP A 1023 33.85 15.89 -0.13
CA ASP A 1023 32.66 16.65 0.23
C ASP A 1023 31.42 15.74 0.29
N ALA A 1024 30.50 16.05 1.20
CA ALA A 1024 29.22 15.36 1.27
C ALA A 1024 28.34 15.72 0.06
N TRP A 1025 27.46 14.81 -0.35
CA TRP A 1025 26.49 15.11 -1.42
C TRP A 1025 25.15 14.42 -1.20
N VAL A 1026 24.12 14.95 -1.85
CA VAL A 1026 22.77 14.39 -1.92
C VAL A 1026 22.20 14.55 -3.33
N ALA A 1027 21.48 13.53 -3.81
CA ALA A 1027 20.82 13.54 -5.11
C ALA A 1027 19.40 13.00 -5.02
N GLN A 1028 18.52 13.50 -5.89
CA GLN A 1028 17.13 13.05 -6.01
C GLN A 1028 16.90 12.40 -7.38
N PHE A 1029 16.22 11.26 -7.39
CA PHE A 1029 15.82 10.52 -8.57
C PHE A 1029 14.30 10.31 -8.60
N ASP A 1030 13.78 10.15 -9.81
CA ASP A 1030 12.40 9.72 -10.06
C ASP A 1030 12.25 8.21 -9.79
N ALA A 1031 11.35 7.82 -8.89
CA ALA A 1031 11.18 6.42 -8.49
C ALA A 1031 10.68 5.50 -9.62
N VAL A 1032 9.99 6.05 -10.62
CA VAL A 1032 9.43 5.29 -11.74
C VAL A 1032 10.48 5.11 -12.82
N THR A 1033 11.10 6.21 -13.26
CA THR A 1033 11.98 6.23 -14.43
C THR A 1033 13.47 6.07 -14.09
N GLY A 1034 13.87 6.30 -12.84
CA GLY A 1034 15.27 6.35 -12.42
C GLY A 1034 16.02 7.59 -12.93
N VAL A 1035 15.32 8.60 -13.45
CA VAL A 1035 15.95 9.83 -13.96
C VAL A 1035 16.42 10.71 -12.80
N LEU A 1036 17.69 11.13 -12.83
CA LEU A 1036 18.26 12.12 -11.90
C LEU A 1036 17.56 13.48 -12.08
N LYS A 1037 17.02 14.03 -10.99
CA LYS A 1037 16.34 15.34 -10.96
C LYS A 1037 17.31 16.46 -10.62
N TRP A 1038 18.05 16.30 -9.53
CA TRP A 1038 19.05 17.26 -9.06
C TRP A 1038 20.06 16.58 -8.13
N LYS A 1039 21.20 17.25 -7.93
CA LYS A 1039 22.26 16.85 -6.99
C LYS A 1039 22.93 18.07 -6.37
N ARG A 1040 23.30 17.97 -5.10
CA ARG A 1040 23.85 19.02 -4.24
C ARG A 1040 25.07 18.51 -3.50
N GLN A 1041 25.99 19.40 -3.16
CA GLN A 1041 27.26 19.08 -2.51
C GLN A 1041 27.48 20.03 -1.34
N LEU A 1042 27.89 19.53 -0.17
CA LEU A 1042 28.04 20.31 1.05
C LEU A 1042 29.34 19.89 1.74
N GLY A 1043 30.15 20.85 2.18
CA GLY A 1043 31.45 20.54 2.78
C GLY A 1043 32.33 21.76 3.01
N THR A 1044 33.60 21.49 3.28
CA THR A 1044 34.67 22.43 3.63
C THR A 1044 35.96 22.04 2.90
N SER A 1045 37.07 22.78 3.09
CA SER A 1045 38.36 22.41 2.47
C SER A 1045 38.88 21.04 2.88
N ALA A 1046 38.36 20.51 3.97
CA ALA A 1046 38.84 19.29 4.57
C ALA A 1046 38.08 18.08 4.02
N TYR A 1047 37.87 17.08 4.89
CA TYR A 1047 37.13 15.88 4.56
C TYR A 1047 35.73 16.01 5.16
N ASP A 1048 34.72 15.87 4.32
CA ASP A 1048 33.31 15.94 4.67
C ASP A 1048 32.57 14.80 3.99
N SER A 1049 31.58 14.21 4.67
CA SER A 1049 30.83 13.07 4.14
C SER A 1049 29.43 13.04 4.72
N ALA A 1050 28.44 12.69 3.90
CA ALA A 1050 27.13 12.26 4.38
C ALA A 1050 27.13 10.73 4.56
N THR A 1051 26.65 10.23 5.69
CA THR A 1051 26.63 8.80 6.06
C THR A 1051 25.22 8.20 6.00
N GLY A 1052 24.18 9.04 6.06
CA GLY A 1052 22.78 8.59 6.01
C GLY A 1052 21.84 9.65 5.45
N VAL A 1053 20.67 9.18 4.99
CA VAL A 1053 19.57 10.02 4.50
C VAL A 1053 18.22 9.47 5.00
N ALA A 1054 17.33 10.37 5.39
CA ALA A 1054 15.95 10.08 5.75
C ALA A 1054 15.01 11.12 5.11
N THR A 1055 13.70 10.84 5.08
CA THR A 1055 12.70 11.74 4.49
C THR A 1055 11.52 11.96 5.41
N ASP A 1056 10.89 13.13 5.32
CA ASP A 1056 9.62 13.43 6.02
C ASP A 1056 8.39 13.23 5.11
N ILE A 1057 7.20 13.46 5.69
CA ILE A 1057 5.91 13.33 4.99
C ILE A 1057 5.74 14.34 3.85
N HIS A 1058 6.49 15.44 3.86
CA HIS A 1058 6.50 16.47 2.83
C HIS A 1058 7.53 16.18 1.71
N SER A 1059 8.15 15.00 1.72
CA SER A 1059 9.19 14.59 0.78
C SER A 1059 10.47 15.43 0.84
N ASN A 1060 10.76 16.09 1.98
CA ASN A 1060 12.07 16.71 2.21
C ASN A 1060 13.11 15.65 2.55
N ALA A 1061 14.38 15.92 2.24
CA ALA A 1061 15.51 15.04 2.55
C ALA A 1061 16.33 15.58 3.73
N TYR A 1062 16.66 14.72 4.67
CA TYR A 1062 17.53 15.01 5.81
C TYR A 1062 18.77 14.14 5.67
N ILE A 1063 19.95 14.74 5.67
CA ILE A 1063 21.22 14.03 5.59
C ILE A 1063 22.06 14.32 6.82
N THR A 1064 22.88 13.36 7.22
CA THR A 1064 23.80 13.51 8.36
C THR A 1064 25.18 12.97 7.99
N GLY A 1065 26.20 13.32 8.77
CA GLY A 1065 27.51 12.70 8.64
C GLY A 1065 28.58 13.36 9.48
N ARG A 1066 29.77 13.54 8.90
CA ARG A 1066 30.93 14.17 9.54
C ARG A 1066 31.54 15.28 8.70
N THR A 1067 32.11 16.28 9.36
CA THR A 1067 32.81 17.41 8.75
C THR A 1067 34.11 17.67 9.49
N ARG A 1068 35.21 17.90 8.78
CA ARG A 1068 36.49 18.31 9.38
C ARG A 1068 36.75 19.80 9.21
N GLY A 1069 35.74 20.59 9.53
CA GLY A 1069 35.77 22.03 9.40
C GLY A 1069 34.46 22.63 9.88
N GLN A 1070 34.27 23.91 9.59
CA GLN A 1070 33.04 24.61 9.93
C GLN A 1070 32.11 24.62 8.72
N VAL A 1071 31.15 23.69 8.70
CA VAL A 1071 30.07 23.67 7.70
C VAL A 1071 28.85 24.46 8.19
N ALA A 1072 28.69 24.59 9.51
CA ALA A 1072 27.62 25.36 10.15
C ALA A 1072 28.09 26.00 11.48
N ASP A 1073 27.52 25.56 12.61
CA ASP A 1073 27.85 25.97 13.98
C ASP A 1073 29.38 25.88 14.29
N THR A 1074 29.78 26.03 15.56
CA THR A 1074 31.22 26.11 15.89
C THR A 1074 31.97 24.79 15.65
N TYR A 1075 33.03 24.85 14.85
CA TYR A 1075 34.01 23.76 14.73
C TYR A 1075 34.79 23.59 16.03
N SER A 1076 34.65 22.44 16.68
CA SER A 1076 35.12 22.23 18.06
C SER A 1076 36.45 21.46 18.17
N GLY A 1077 36.93 20.89 17.06
CA GLY A 1077 38.12 20.02 17.00
C GLY A 1077 37.79 18.78 16.17
N GLY A 1078 38.77 17.88 15.96
CA GLY A 1078 38.50 16.59 15.29
C GLY A 1078 37.71 16.66 13.98
N ASP A 1079 36.95 15.60 13.70
CA ASP A 1079 35.75 15.62 12.87
C ASP A 1079 34.54 15.99 13.75
N ASP A 1080 33.56 16.76 13.25
CA ASP A 1080 32.30 17.07 13.94
C ASP A 1080 31.11 16.40 13.22
N ALA A 1081 30.09 15.99 13.97
CA ALA A 1081 28.85 15.49 13.39
C ALA A 1081 28.01 16.64 12.83
N TRP A 1082 27.19 16.39 11.82
CA TRP A 1082 26.28 17.42 11.29
C TRP A 1082 24.99 16.83 10.72
N VAL A 1083 23.97 17.68 10.56
CA VAL A 1083 22.68 17.36 9.95
C VAL A 1083 22.28 18.50 9.02
N ALA A 1084 21.76 18.21 7.84
CA ALA A 1084 21.18 19.20 6.94
C ALA A 1084 19.82 18.77 6.43
N LYS A 1085 18.94 19.75 6.17
CA LYS A 1085 17.65 19.55 5.52
C LYS A 1085 17.64 20.17 4.13
N TYR A 1086 17.18 19.43 3.14
CA TYR A 1086 16.90 19.90 1.79
C TYR A 1086 15.42 19.76 1.49
N ASN A 1087 14.81 20.76 0.85
CA ASN A 1087 13.44 20.62 0.36
C ASN A 1087 13.37 19.75 -0.91
N VAL A 1088 12.16 19.45 -1.37
CA VAL A 1088 11.93 18.61 -2.57
C VAL A 1088 12.58 19.16 -3.86
N ASN A 1089 12.82 20.47 -3.95
CA ASN A 1089 13.48 21.12 -5.09
C ASN A 1089 15.02 21.13 -4.96
N GLY A 1090 15.54 20.62 -3.84
CA GLY A 1090 16.97 20.59 -3.55
C GLY A 1090 17.53 21.93 -3.08
N ALA A 1091 16.70 22.82 -2.53
CA ALA A 1091 17.19 23.98 -1.78
C ALA A 1091 17.60 23.51 -0.38
N LEU A 1092 18.82 23.87 0.05
CA LEU A 1092 19.26 23.64 1.42
C LEU A 1092 18.47 24.59 2.34
N GLN A 1093 17.91 24.07 3.42
CA GLN A 1093 17.05 24.81 4.35
C GLN A 1093 17.86 25.26 5.57
N TRP A 1094 18.56 24.31 6.20
CA TRP A 1094 19.41 24.54 7.35
C TRP A 1094 20.48 23.46 7.46
N VAL A 1095 21.55 23.78 8.20
CA VAL A 1095 22.60 22.84 8.60
C VAL A 1095 22.89 23.04 10.09
N ARG A 1096 22.98 21.96 10.85
CA ARG A 1096 23.43 21.93 12.25
C ARG A 1096 24.72 21.15 12.36
N GLN A 1097 25.69 21.66 13.11
CA GLN A 1097 26.95 21.00 13.41
C GLN A 1097 27.07 20.78 14.92
N LEU A 1098 27.42 19.56 15.31
CA LEU A 1098 27.44 19.04 16.67
C LEU A 1098 28.77 18.34 16.90
N GLY A 1099 29.58 18.88 17.79
CA GLY A 1099 30.95 18.41 17.93
C GLY A 1099 31.56 18.73 19.29
N THR A 1100 32.65 18.05 19.56
CA THR A 1100 33.49 18.18 20.74
C THR A 1100 34.92 18.46 20.30
N VAL A 1101 35.89 18.39 21.20
CA VAL A 1101 37.31 18.52 20.81
C VAL A 1101 37.88 17.24 20.16
N GLY A 1102 37.17 16.12 20.29
CA GLY A 1102 37.52 14.83 19.68
C GLY A 1102 36.84 14.67 18.32
N ASP A 1103 37.02 13.51 17.71
CA ASP A 1103 36.27 13.11 16.52
C ASP A 1103 34.85 12.68 16.91
N ASP A 1104 33.84 13.30 16.29
CA ASP A 1104 32.41 13.08 16.42
C ASP A 1104 31.82 12.76 15.04
N VAL A 1105 31.18 11.61 14.92
CA VAL A 1105 30.60 11.14 13.66
C VAL A 1105 29.17 10.71 13.90
N SER A 1106 28.25 11.20 13.07
CA SER A 1106 26.90 10.63 12.97
C SER A 1106 26.89 9.52 11.91
N ASN A 1107 26.43 8.32 12.27
CA ASN A 1107 26.38 7.15 11.39
C ASN A 1107 24.98 6.84 10.87
N GLY A 1108 23.93 7.36 11.52
CA GLY A 1108 22.54 7.09 11.14
C GLY A 1108 21.61 8.25 11.50
N ILE A 1109 20.52 8.37 10.74
CA ILE A 1109 19.48 9.38 10.92
C ILE A 1109 18.09 8.74 10.79
N ALA A 1110 17.17 9.18 11.63
CA ALA A 1110 15.74 8.87 11.55
C ALA A 1110 14.91 10.15 11.74
N VAL A 1111 13.77 10.25 11.07
CA VAL A 1111 12.89 11.43 11.12
C VAL A 1111 11.47 11.01 11.47
N SER A 1112 10.81 11.78 12.33
CA SER A 1112 9.40 11.62 12.68
C SER A 1112 8.73 12.99 12.72
N GLY A 1113 7.40 13.04 12.88
CA GLY A 1113 6.69 14.30 13.15
C GLY A 1113 7.11 15.00 14.45
N ALA A 1114 7.85 14.32 15.34
CA ALA A 1114 8.30 14.86 16.62
C ALA A 1114 9.77 15.34 16.64
N GLY A 1115 10.50 15.24 15.50
CA GLY A 1115 11.89 15.70 15.41
C GLY A 1115 12.81 14.81 14.58
N VAL A 1116 14.10 15.17 14.57
CA VAL A 1116 15.19 14.48 13.88
C VAL A 1116 16.09 13.78 14.89
N TYR A 1117 16.37 12.50 14.68
CA TYR A 1117 17.18 11.68 15.57
C TYR A 1117 18.45 11.23 14.86
N ILE A 1118 19.58 11.37 15.53
CA ILE A 1118 20.89 10.95 15.02
C ILE A 1118 21.62 10.12 16.06
N GLY A 1119 22.52 9.26 15.59
CA GLY A 1119 23.39 8.50 16.46
C GLY A 1119 24.69 8.08 15.78
N GLY A 1120 25.73 7.89 16.57
CA GLY A 1120 27.04 7.56 16.02
C GLY A 1120 28.10 7.28 17.08
N VAL A 1121 29.30 7.80 16.83
CA VAL A 1121 30.51 7.57 17.65
C VAL A 1121 31.19 8.91 17.97
N THR A 1122 31.76 9.03 19.16
CA THR A 1122 32.51 10.20 19.63
C THR A 1122 33.75 9.76 20.39
N SER A 1123 34.90 10.42 20.19
CA SER A 1123 36.07 10.28 21.06
C SER A 1123 36.14 11.39 22.12
N GLY A 1124 35.14 12.25 22.18
CA GLY A 1124 35.04 13.38 23.09
C GLY A 1124 33.94 13.23 24.12
N ASN A 1125 33.39 14.37 24.55
CA ASN A 1125 32.45 14.45 25.67
C ASN A 1125 31.16 15.16 25.23
N VAL A 1126 30.25 14.39 24.63
CA VAL A 1126 28.96 14.84 24.10
C VAL A 1126 28.00 15.16 25.24
N ASP A 1127 27.84 14.31 26.27
CA ASP A 1127 26.82 14.51 27.33
C ASP A 1127 27.33 14.93 28.72
N GLY A 1128 28.63 15.17 28.87
CA GLY A 1128 29.25 15.54 30.12
C GLY A 1128 30.16 14.46 30.71
N ASN A 1129 30.08 13.19 30.28
CA ASN A 1129 31.07 12.17 30.62
C ASN A 1129 31.60 11.41 29.39
N ASN A 1130 32.94 11.40 29.24
CA ASN A 1130 33.65 10.44 28.40
C ASN A 1130 34.06 9.25 29.27
N LEU A 1131 33.66 8.03 28.89
CA LEU A 1131 33.90 6.82 29.69
C LEU A 1131 35.25 6.15 29.36
N GLY A 1132 35.95 6.66 28.35
CA GLY A 1132 37.26 6.23 27.88
C GLY A 1132 37.15 5.35 26.62
N GLY A 1133 38.00 5.60 25.62
CA GLY A 1133 37.84 5.00 24.29
C GLY A 1133 37.01 5.91 23.38
N ASP A 1134 36.47 5.34 22.31
CA ASP A 1134 35.42 5.98 21.51
C ASP A 1134 34.08 5.52 22.08
N ASP A 1135 33.15 6.44 22.31
CA ASP A 1135 31.84 6.20 22.92
C ASP A 1135 30.72 6.26 21.87
N ALA A 1136 29.66 5.48 22.06
CA ALA A 1136 28.43 5.64 21.29
C ALA A 1136 27.64 6.85 21.80
N TRP A 1137 26.88 7.49 20.91
CA TRP A 1137 25.97 8.57 21.31
C TRP A 1137 24.71 8.63 20.44
N ILE A 1138 23.66 9.25 20.99
CA ILE A 1138 22.42 9.60 20.30
C ILE A 1138 21.98 11.02 20.67
N ALA A 1139 21.28 11.70 19.76
CA ALA A 1139 20.68 13.00 20.02
C ALA A 1139 19.34 13.16 19.28
N LYS A 1140 18.51 14.04 19.82
CA LYS A 1140 17.27 14.53 19.19
C LYS A 1140 17.40 16.03 18.94
N LEU A 1141 17.02 16.44 17.72
CA LEU A 1141 16.83 17.83 17.34
C LEU A 1141 15.34 18.10 17.17
N SER A 1142 14.86 19.21 17.73
CA SER A 1142 13.46 19.66 17.69
C SER A 1142 13.32 20.94 16.90
#